data_AF-A0A4Q9MCZ0-F1
#
_entry.id   AF-A0A4Q9MCZ0-F1
#
_cell.length_a   1.000
_cell.length_b   1.000
_cell.length_c   1.000
_cell.angle_alpha   90.00
_cell.angle_beta   90.00
_cell.angle_gamma   90.00
#
_symmetry.space_group_name_H-M   'P 1'
#
loop_
_entity.id
_entity.type
_entity.pdbx_description
1 polymer ?
#
loop_
_entity_poly.entity_id
_entity_poly.type
_entity_poly.pdbx_seq_one_letter_code
_entity_poly.pdbx_strand_id
1 'polypeptide(L)'
;MATSAVHLTTEEFCQEFLSHPSDYPTPGAGFNPFSALQHANKNSGNNVAELIIAAVNSHLAPGSTASAYGYLPECSTDKATQKTRSALFRTHSIPTKGHPLWADQIVPIHIQAHRRGIDPFENAEQQDEYGELRQARKRVFESISAVADVLFAAQQRVFLFTLLFIGRKFRLLRWDRAGVVTTPATDYYEHPHLLCDILWRIGQMDDDALGFDPSATRVLPGDIDFTRMDFAGLRTDTDLSYEERRLEESEIGPHPVFEYVRSLFRTSLSDDWPRYKLQVSDGKIERAYLVGKPTFRAPDVFGRGTRGYVAYECETGRFVWLKDVWRASYMITETEGQVLRKLNAAGVENVPTLICEGDVRDQATITADWWKRARAHASASLHVYPSSPPSSSSATLVGTTSPTTKKRKMAVEPERASTTSKHRNPRRRGTLSSDCPLRQHSHYRIVVEEVCMALKNFKYGGQLVALVLDCLLAHRQAATHPETRILHCDISGGNILIYPKIKRDREGKDPALIWTGILTDWELSKSVDAQEAASKATQVDRMGTLQFMSVNLLTHINKPVTIADELESFFHVLVYYAVSNLRSNCTGIASWIDNFFHNYAGPERMLTCGPKSVIMEMTGSLETRSPPGPLLFYSPMDNVLAPILTSLRAHYKVMAYERAKAAPRRTRPRTPPPPPPDPAPPRLLPEIDESKYNPEDLARWKASLKAGIVDDFTPTPEDRELAANLVDHKFMLNHLSDALGSRYWQGDDRIPTTKDSEPASCCVSGSPFEAAAPRDAKRQRMSEPERNVSLPARLHPSTRRTQIRTRTHPLRARR
;
A
#
# COMPACT_ATOMS: atom_id res chain seq x y z
N MET A 1 8.05 -16.80 -5.23
CA MET A 1 6.59 -17.05 -5.29
C MET A 1 6.13 -17.87 -4.09
N ALA A 2 6.85 -18.94 -3.72
CA ALA A 2 6.64 -19.71 -2.47
C ALA A 2 6.89 -18.95 -1.14
N THR A 3 7.24 -17.66 -1.17
CA THR A 3 7.52 -16.86 0.04
C THR A 3 6.26 -16.46 0.80
N SER A 4 5.10 -16.54 0.15
CA SER A 4 3.81 -16.17 0.74
C SER A 4 2.85 -17.35 0.91
N ALA A 5 3.34 -18.58 0.70
CA ALA A 5 2.54 -19.80 0.75
C ALA A 5 2.97 -20.71 1.91
N VAL A 6 2.05 -21.11 2.77
CA VAL A 6 2.27 -22.11 3.84
C VAL A 6 1.69 -23.45 3.39
N HIS A 7 2.47 -24.52 3.50
CA HIS A 7 2.02 -25.87 3.20
C HIS A 7 1.59 -26.60 4.46
N LEU A 8 0.39 -27.19 4.45
CA LEU A 8 -0.11 -28.13 5.46
C LEU A 8 -0.42 -29.47 4.82
N THR A 9 -0.50 -30.55 5.60
CA THR A 9 -1.08 -31.80 5.06
C THR A 9 -2.58 -31.61 4.79
N THR A 10 -3.16 -32.50 3.99
CA THR A 10 -4.61 -32.44 3.71
C THR A 10 -5.43 -32.62 5.00
N GLU A 11 -4.99 -33.51 5.89
CA GLU A 11 -5.65 -33.78 7.17
C GLU A 11 -5.57 -32.57 8.11
N GLU A 12 -4.37 -31.99 8.28
CA GLU A 12 -4.17 -30.78 9.08
C GLU A 12 -5.02 -29.62 8.57
N PHE A 13 -5.05 -29.42 7.25
CA PHE A 13 -5.86 -28.37 6.63
C PHE A 13 -7.36 -28.58 6.90
N CYS A 14 -7.86 -29.80 6.71
CA CYS A 14 -9.27 -30.10 6.93
C CYS A 14 -9.66 -30.00 8.40
N GLN A 15 -8.79 -30.45 9.31
CA GLN A 15 -9.04 -30.37 10.75
C GLN A 15 -9.14 -28.93 11.23
N GLU A 16 -8.30 -28.03 10.70
CA GLU A 16 -8.18 -26.66 11.19
C GLU A 16 -9.12 -25.68 10.48
N PHE A 17 -9.42 -25.90 9.20
CA PHE A 17 -10.20 -24.95 8.39
C PHE A 17 -11.54 -25.48 7.91
N LEU A 18 -11.75 -26.80 7.93
CA LEU A 18 -12.98 -27.46 7.46
C LEU A 18 -13.56 -28.39 8.54
N SER A 19 -13.43 -28.02 9.81
CA SER A 19 -13.88 -28.84 10.94
C SER A 19 -15.41 -28.93 10.96
N HIS A 20 -15.97 -30.15 10.90
CA HIS A 20 -17.43 -30.37 11.02
C HIS A 20 -17.71 -31.52 12.00
N PRO A 21 -18.80 -31.47 12.79
CA PRO A 21 -19.16 -32.51 13.77
C PRO A 21 -19.57 -33.88 13.20
N SER A 22 -19.74 -34.01 11.89
CA SER A 22 -20.27 -35.23 11.25
C SER A 22 -19.22 -35.81 10.32
N ASP A 23 -18.94 -37.09 10.46
CA ASP A 23 -18.04 -37.80 9.56
C ASP A 23 -18.61 -37.84 8.15
N TYR A 24 -17.74 -37.66 7.15
CA TYR A 24 -18.09 -37.85 5.75
C TYR A 24 -18.61 -39.28 5.55
N PRO A 25 -19.84 -39.48 5.02
CA PRO A 25 -20.33 -40.81 4.71
C PRO A 25 -19.40 -41.42 3.65
N THR A 26 -18.60 -42.39 4.06
CA THR A 26 -17.58 -42.97 3.19
C THR A 26 -18.28 -43.60 1.98
N PRO A 27 -17.95 -43.21 0.73
CA PRO A 27 -18.53 -43.84 -0.44
C PRO A 27 -18.22 -45.33 -0.42
N GLY A 28 -19.18 -46.15 -0.89
CA GLY A 28 -19.01 -47.60 -0.97
C GLY A 28 -17.71 -47.98 -1.70
N ALA A 29 -17.06 -49.06 -1.25
CA ALA A 29 -15.81 -49.53 -1.81
C ALA A 29 -15.90 -49.67 -3.35
N GLY A 30 -15.07 -48.94 -4.10
CA GLY A 30 -15.01 -48.97 -5.56
C GLY A 30 -15.73 -47.83 -6.30
N PHE A 31 -16.46 -46.95 -5.62
CA PHE A 31 -17.08 -45.78 -6.25
C PHE A 31 -16.07 -44.65 -6.46
N ASN A 32 -15.76 -44.32 -7.72
CA ASN A 32 -14.95 -43.16 -8.09
C ASN A 32 -15.78 -42.18 -8.94
N PRO A 33 -16.27 -41.06 -8.38
CA PRO A 33 -17.05 -40.07 -9.13
C PRO A 33 -16.23 -39.35 -10.21
N PHE A 34 -14.90 -39.49 -10.18
CA PHE A 34 -13.98 -38.89 -11.15
C PHE A 34 -13.48 -39.91 -12.20
N SER A 35 -14.16 -41.04 -12.39
CA SER A 35 -13.76 -42.09 -13.34
C SER A 35 -13.56 -41.56 -14.78
N ALA A 36 -14.42 -40.63 -15.22
CA ALA A 36 -14.33 -39.98 -16.53
C ALA A 36 -13.07 -39.08 -16.72
N LEU A 37 -12.37 -38.75 -15.62
CA LEU A 37 -11.19 -37.88 -15.59
C LEU A 37 -9.86 -38.66 -15.56
N GLN A 38 -9.86 -39.98 -15.81
CA GLN A 38 -8.65 -40.81 -15.83
C GLN A 38 -7.53 -40.23 -16.73
N HIS A 39 -7.91 -39.60 -17.85
CA HIS A 39 -7.00 -39.02 -18.84
C HIS A 39 -6.89 -37.48 -18.77
N ALA A 40 -7.26 -36.85 -17.64
CA ALA A 40 -7.28 -35.39 -17.48
C ALA A 40 -5.94 -34.70 -17.81
N ASN A 41 -4.81 -35.38 -17.69
CA ASN A 41 -3.49 -34.83 -18.06
C ASN A 41 -3.29 -34.64 -19.58
N LYS A 42 -4.08 -35.31 -20.42
CA LYS A 42 -4.02 -35.23 -21.88
C LYS A 42 -5.15 -34.37 -22.48
N ASN A 43 -6.14 -34.01 -21.66
CA ASN A 43 -7.32 -33.27 -22.10
C ASN A 43 -7.08 -31.76 -22.05
N SER A 44 -7.86 -31.01 -22.84
CA SER A 44 -7.91 -29.55 -22.73
C SER A 44 -8.56 -29.12 -21.42
N GLY A 45 -8.20 -27.92 -20.92
CA GLY A 45 -8.75 -27.40 -19.66
C GLY A 45 -10.28 -27.27 -19.65
N ASN A 46 -10.90 -26.99 -20.79
CA ASN A 46 -12.36 -26.86 -20.91
C ASN A 46 -13.08 -28.20 -20.75
N ASN A 47 -12.57 -29.27 -21.38
CA ASN A 47 -13.15 -30.61 -21.23
C ASN A 47 -13.00 -31.10 -19.77
N VAL A 48 -11.84 -30.87 -19.15
CA VAL A 48 -11.62 -31.16 -17.73
C VAL A 48 -12.60 -30.38 -16.84
N ALA A 49 -12.91 -29.12 -17.18
CA ALA A 49 -13.88 -28.30 -16.44
C ALA A 49 -15.30 -28.87 -16.46
N GLU A 50 -15.82 -29.24 -17.62
CA GLU A 50 -17.16 -29.81 -17.76
C GLU A 50 -17.29 -31.11 -16.95
N LEU A 51 -16.27 -31.98 -17.04
CA LEU A 51 -16.26 -33.25 -16.30
C LEU A 51 -16.14 -33.06 -14.78
N ILE A 52 -15.34 -32.09 -14.31
CA ILE A 52 -15.27 -31.75 -12.89
C ILE A 52 -16.61 -31.21 -12.40
N ILE A 53 -17.25 -30.29 -13.13
CA ILE A 53 -18.56 -29.74 -12.78
C ILE A 53 -19.60 -30.86 -12.67
N ALA A 54 -19.65 -31.76 -13.66
CA ALA A 54 -20.54 -32.92 -13.64
C ALA A 54 -20.29 -33.84 -12.44
N ALA A 55 -19.02 -34.13 -12.12
CA ALA A 55 -18.66 -34.95 -10.98
C ALA A 55 -19.06 -34.29 -9.65
N VAL A 56 -18.78 -33.00 -9.45
CA VAL A 56 -19.15 -32.27 -8.22
C VAL A 56 -20.67 -32.25 -8.02
N ASN A 57 -21.43 -32.05 -9.09
CA ASN A 57 -22.89 -32.00 -9.05
C ASN A 57 -23.56 -33.36 -8.84
N SER A 58 -22.80 -34.46 -8.79
CA SER A 58 -23.29 -35.80 -8.40
C SER A 58 -23.49 -35.96 -6.87
N HIS A 59 -23.90 -34.88 -6.20
CA HIS A 59 -24.11 -34.78 -4.74
C HIS A 59 -22.84 -34.78 -3.87
N LEU A 60 -21.69 -34.33 -4.39
CA LEU A 60 -20.44 -34.26 -3.61
C LEU A 60 -20.35 -33.03 -2.69
N ALA A 61 -21.10 -31.98 -2.97
CA ALA A 61 -21.12 -30.75 -2.17
C ALA A 61 -22.58 -30.37 -1.81
N PRO A 62 -23.15 -30.91 -0.71
CA PRO A 62 -24.51 -30.61 -0.30
C PRO A 62 -24.76 -29.11 -0.17
N GLY A 63 -25.94 -28.62 -0.58
CA GLY A 63 -26.29 -27.20 -0.49
C GLY A 63 -25.51 -26.26 -1.44
N SER A 64 -24.57 -26.81 -2.22
CA SER A 64 -23.77 -26.10 -3.19
C SER A 64 -23.88 -26.75 -4.57
N THR A 65 -23.63 -25.98 -5.61
CA THR A 65 -23.69 -26.49 -6.99
C THR A 65 -22.56 -25.85 -7.79
N ALA A 66 -21.79 -26.69 -8.49
CA ALA A 66 -20.74 -26.25 -9.40
C ALA A 66 -21.38 -25.77 -10.70
N SER A 67 -20.98 -24.59 -11.17
CA SER A 67 -21.46 -24.05 -12.44
C SER A 67 -20.40 -23.21 -13.13
N ALA A 68 -20.49 -23.15 -14.45
CA ALA A 68 -19.73 -22.20 -15.24
C ALA A 68 -20.40 -20.82 -15.16
N TYR A 69 -19.60 -19.77 -15.05
CA TYR A 69 -20.10 -18.39 -14.99
C TYR A 69 -19.51 -17.52 -16.09
N GLY A 70 -20.24 -16.44 -16.38
CA GLY A 70 -19.91 -15.50 -17.44
C GLY A 70 -18.80 -14.51 -17.06
N TYR A 71 -18.86 -13.34 -17.71
CA TYR A 71 -17.93 -12.22 -17.56
C TYR A 71 -17.43 -11.98 -16.12
N LEU A 72 -16.10 -11.89 -15.95
CA LEU A 72 -15.44 -11.40 -14.74
C LEU A 72 -14.82 -10.04 -15.07
N PRO A 73 -15.21 -8.95 -14.38
CA PRO A 73 -14.61 -7.64 -14.58
C PRO A 73 -13.09 -7.72 -14.42
N GLU A 74 -12.36 -6.98 -15.27
CA GLU A 74 -10.91 -6.73 -15.16
C GLU A 74 -9.93 -7.86 -15.55
N CYS A 75 -10.42 -9.06 -15.89
CA CYS A 75 -9.57 -10.12 -16.45
C CYS A 75 -9.45 -10.02 -17.98
N SER A 76 -9.02 -8.87 -18.52
CA SER A 76 -8.99 -8.57 -19.97
C SER A 76 -7.63 -8.69 -20.65
N THR A 77 -6.57 -9.14 -19.97
CA THR A 77 -5.23 -9.21 -20.58
C THR A 77 -5.01 -10.40 -21.51
N ASP A 78 -5.83 -11.46 -21.43
CA ASP A 78 -5.74 -12.61 -22.34
C ASP A 78 -6.92 -12.63 -23.31
N LYS A 79 -6.76 -11.96 -24.47
CA LYS A 79 -7.63 -12.16 -25.64
C LYS A 79 -7.47 -13.58 -26.26
N ALA A 80 -6.72 -14.49 -25.64
CA ALA A 80 -6.22 -15.69 -26.31
C ALA A 80 -6.71 -17.06 -25.78
N THR A 81 -7.48 -17.17 -24.69
CA THR A 81 -8.16 -18.46 -24.39
C THR A 81 -9.49 -18.23 -23.67
N GLN A 82 -10.60 -18.67 -24.29
CA GLN A 82 -11.86 -18.94 -23.59
C GLN A 82 -11.63 -20.12 -22.63
N LYS A 83 -10.97 -19.85 -21.49
CA LYS A 83 -10.93 -20.80 -20.37
C LYS A 83 -12.31 -20.79 -19.73
N THR A 84 -12.91 -21.97 -19.62
CA THR A 84 -14.15 -22.18 -18.88
C THR A 84 -13.89 -21.81 -17.42
N ARG A 85 -14.55 -20.76 -16.94
CA ARG A 85 -14.48 -20.33 -15.55
C ARG A 85 -15.59 -21.00 -14.78
N SER A 86 -15.25 -21.59 -13.64
CA SER A 86 -16.16 -22.40 -12.84
C SER A 86 -16.02 -22.07 -11.36
N ALA A 87 -17.09 -22.24 -10.61
CA ALA A 87 -17.09 -22.04 -9.18
C ALA A 87 -18.21 -22.85 -8.53
N LEU A 88 -18.12 -23.00 -7.22
CA LEU A 88 -19.26 -23.38 -6.39
C LEU A 88 -20.12 -22.15 -6.11
N PHE A 89 -21.43 -22.35 -6.15
CA PHE A 89 -22.48 -21.40 -5.78
C PHE A 89 -23.40 -22.06 -4.76
N ARG A 90 -24.14 -21.27 -3.96
CA ARG A 90 -25.24 -21.82 -3.18
C ARG A 90 -26.30 -22.36 -4.13
N THR A 91 -26.87 -23.53 -3.86
CA THR A 91 -27.84 -24.13 -4.80
C THR A 91 -29.05 -23.22 -5.06
N HIS A 92 -29.50 -22.49 -4.04
CA HIS A 92 -30.62 -21.55 -4.17
C HIS A 92 -30.29 -20.27 -4.94
N SER A 93 -29.00 -19.94 -5.14
CA SER A 93 -28.57 -18.74 -5.85
C SER A 93 -28.36 -18.97 -7.35
N ILE A 94 -28.54 -20.20 -7.83
CA ILE A 94 -28.42 -20.51 -9.25
C ILE A 94 -29.72 -20.14 -9.97
N PRO A 95 -29.68 -19.26 -10.98
CA PRO A 95 -30.87 -18.90 -11.74
C PRO A 95 -31.37 -20.08 -12.57
N THR A 96 -32.69 -20.20 -12.72
CA THR A 96 -33.32 -21.26 -13.53
C THR A 96 -32.98 -21.14 -15.02
N LYS A 97 -32.59 -19.94 -15.48
CA LYS A 97 -32.15 -19.65 -16.85
C LYS A 97 -30.93 -18.74 -16.82
N GLY A 98 -29.92 -19.05 -17.64
CA GLY A 98 -28.68 -18.26 -17.75
C GLY A 98 -27.56 -18.72 -16.80
N HIS A 99 -26.48 -17.94 -16.74
CA HIS A 99 -25.35 -18.20 -15.85
C HIS A 99 -25.54 -17.49 -14.50
N PRO A 100 -25.05 -18.06 -13.38
CA PRO A 100 -25.01 -17.35 -12.11
C PRO A 100 -24.11 -16.10 -12.20
N LEU A 101 -24.40 -15.11 -11.35
CA LEU A 101 -23.59 -13.91 -11.26
C LEU A 101 -22.20 -14.26 -10.72
N TRP A 102 -21.16 -13.73 -11.37
CA TRP A 102 -19.77 -13.97 -10.96
C TRP A 102 -19.51 -13.50 -9.52
N ALA A 103 -20.22 -12.49 -9.03
CA ALA A 103 -20.04 -11.96 -7.68
C ALA A 103 -20.67 -12.84 -6.58
N ASP A 104 -21.34 -13.94 -6.94
CA ASP A 104 -22.02 -14.84 -5.99
C ASP A 104 -21.26 -16.16 -5.80
N GLN A 105 -20.06 -16.25 -6.36
CA GLN A 105 -19.16 -17.39 -6.16
C GLN A 105 -18.84 -17.56 -4.68
N ILE A 106 -19.06 -18.76 -4.13
CA ILE A 106 -18.63 -19.09 -2.75
C ILE A 106 -17.19 -19.61 -2.72
N VAL A 107 -16.83 -20.49 -3.66
CA VAL A 107 -15.48 -21.07 -3.81
C VAL A 107 -15.14 -21.17 -5.30
N PRO A 108 -14.18 -20.39 -5.81
CA PRO A 108 -13.73 -20.48 -7.19
C PRO A 108 -13.04 -21.82 -7.49
N ILE A 109 -13.28 -22.34 -8.69
CA ILE A 109 -12.66 -23.55 -9.23
C ILE A 109 -11.78 -23.14 -10.42
N HIS A 110 -10.47 -23.13 -10.20
CA HIS A 110 -9.49 -22.80 -11.23
C HIS A 110 -8.93 -24.07 -11.86
N ILE A 111 -8.95 -24.12 -13.20
CA ILE A 111 -8.54 -25.30 -13.96
C ILE A 111 -7.44 -24.91 -14.92
N GLN A 112 -6.31 -25.60 -14.79
CA GLN A 112 -5.12 -25.38 -15.59
C GLN A 112 -4.74 -26.68 -16.30
N ALA A 113 -4.45 -26.58 -17.60
CA ALA A 113 -3.96 -27.71 -18.36
C ALA A 113 -2.63 -28.24 -17.78
N HIS A 114 -2.47 -29.56 -17.79
CA HIS A 114 -1.30 -30.21 -17.23
C HIS A 114 -0.03 -29.88 -18.04
N ARG A 115 1.01 -29.42 -17.33
CA ARG A 115 2.39 -29.39 -17.80
C ARG A 115 3.27 -29.70 -16.61
N ARG A 116 4.30 -30.55 -16.79
CA ARG A 116 5.20 -30.94 -15.71
C ARG A 116 5.81 -29.69 -15.06
N GLY A 117 5.73 -29.62 -13.74
CA GLY A 117 6.27 -28.51 -12.95
C GLY A 117 5.53 -27.17 -13.06
N ILE A 118 4.36 -27.08 -13.71
CA ILE A 118 3.65 -25.81 -13.88
C ILE A 118 2.99 -25.30 -12.58
N ASP A 119 2.90 -26.15 -11.57
CA ASP A 119 2.31 -25.84 -10.28
C ASP A 119 3.12 -24.75 -9.55
N PRO A 120 2.52 -23.58 -9.24
CA PRO A 120 3.23 -22.48 -8.60
C PRO A 120 3.60 -22.75 -7.12
N PHE A 121 3.03 -23.78 -6.51
CA PHE A 121 3.25 -24.18 -5.12
C PHE A 121 4.13 -25.44 -5.00
N GLU A 122 4.72 -25.92 -6.09
CA GLU A 122 5.65 -27.05 -6.05
C GLU A 122 7.09 -26.57 -5.76
N ASN A 123 7.73 -27.15 -4.75
CA ASN A 123 9.09 -26.81 -4.33
C ASN A 123 10.19 -27.55 -5.11
N ALA A 124 9.84 -28.30 -6.16
CA ALA A 124 10.81 -29.08 -6.93
C ALA A 124 11.69 -28.17 -7.78
N GLU A 125 13.01 -28.28 -7.58
CA GLU A 125 14.03 -27.74 -8.48
C GLU A 125 13.99 -28.53 -9.78
N GLN A 126 13.56 -27.88 -10.86
CA GLN A 126 13.56 -28.45 -12.20
C GLN A 126 14.53 -27.66 -13.07
N GLN A 127 15.24 -28.35 -13.96
CA GLN A 127 16.08 -27.71 -14.96
C GLN A 127 15.20 -26.82 -15.86
N ASP A 128 15.36 -25.50 -15.72
CA ASP A 128 14.64 -24.47 -16.46
C ASP A 128 15.68 -23.53 -17.08
N GLU A 129 16.45 -24.05 -18.03
CA GLU A 129 17.60 -23.39 -18.66
C GLU A 129 17.25 -22.02 -19.24
N TYR A 130 16.02 -21.87 -19.76
CA TYR A 130 15.54 -20.65 -20.40
C TYR A 130 14.53 -19.84 -19.57
N GLY A 131 14.20 -20.26 -18.34
CA GLY A 131 13.26 -19.55 -17.47
C GLY A 131 11.77 -19.63 -17.88
N GLU A 132 11.43 -20.45 -18.87
CA GLU A 132 10.07 -20.60 -19.38
C GLU A 132 9.12 -21.19 -18.32
N LEU A 133 9.60 -22.16 -17.55
CA LEU A 133 8.79 -22.81 -16.53
C LEU A 133 8.50 -21.84 -15.38
N ARG A 134 9.50 -21.05 -14.97
CA ARG A 134 9.34 -19.96 -14.00
C ARG A 134 8.29 -18.97 -14.45
N GLN A 135 8.32 -18.56 -15.73
CA GLN A 135 7.34 -17.64 -16.29
C GLN A 135 5.94 -18.28 -16.37
N ALA A 136 5.83 -19.56 -16.72
CA ALA A 136 4.56 -20.29 -16.74
C ALA A 136 3.94 -20.42 -15.34
N ARG A 137 4.75 -20.78 -14.32
CA ARG A 137 4.33 -20.76 -12.91
C ARG A 137 3.81 -19.40 -12.50
N LYS A 138 4.53 -18.33 -12.88
CA LYS A 138 4.14 -16.94 -12.61
C LYS A 138 2.78 -16.60 -13.21
N ARG A 139 2.54 -16.95 -14.48
CA ARG A 139 1.23 -16.74 -15.13
C ARG A 139 0.09 -17.48 -14.45
N VAL A 140 0.31 -18.73 -14.01
CA VAL A 140 -0.71 -19.49 -13.27
C VAL A 140 -1.03 -18.80 -11.94
N PHE A 141 0.00 -18.41 -11.19
CA PHE A 141 -0.17 -17.70 -9.92
C PHE A 141 -0.87 -16.34 -10.10
N GLU A 142 -0.49 -15.56 -11.11
CA GLU A 142 -1.15 -14.29 -11.45
C GLU A 142 -2.62 -14.51 -11.83
N SER A 143 -2.93 -15.58 -12.57
CA SER A 143 -4.30 -15.90 -12.97
C SER A 143 -5.20 -16.27 -11.79
N ILE A 144 -4.73 -17.10 -10.85
CA ILE A 144 -5.51 -17.41 -9.62
C ILE A 144 -5.59 -16.20 -8.68
N SER A 145 -4.53 -15.39 -8.60
CA SER A 145 -4.50 -14.20 -7.75
C SER A 145 -5.45 -13.12 -8.27
N ALA A 146 -5.59 -12.97 -9.59
CA ALA A 146 -6.52 -12.02 -10.19
C ALA A 146 -7.98 -12.35 -9.85
N VAL A 147 -8.36 -13.63 -9.80
CA VAL A 147 -9.70 -14.04 -9.36
C VAL A 147 -9.90 -13.71 -7.88
N ALA A 148 -8.92 -14.01 -7.04
CA ALA A 148 -8.98 -13.69 -5.61
C ALA A 148 -9.06 -12.17 -5.35
N ASP A 149 -8.29 -11.37 -6.08
CA ASP A 149 -8.28 -9.90 -5.97
C ASP A 149 -9.64 -9.29 -6.31
N VAL A 150 -10.23 -9.68 -7.45
CA VAL A 150 -11.55 -9.20 -7.85
C VAL A 150 -12.63 -9.63 -6.85
N LEU A 151 -12.54 -10.83 -6.29
CA LEU A 151 -13.48 -11.28 -5.25
C LEU A 151 -13.26 -10.56 -3.92
N PHE A 152 -12.04 -10.28 -3.48
CA PHE A 152 -11.83 -9.44 -2.29
C PHE A 152 -12.28 -7.99 -2.50
N ALA A 153 -12.30 -7.51 -3.75
CA ALA A 153 -12.84 -6.20 -4.09
C ALA A 153 -14.37 -6.17 -4.03
N ALA A 154 -15.02 -7.19 -4.58
CA ALA A 154 -16.47 -7.23 -4.77
C ALA A 154 -17.22 -7.94 -3.65
N GLN A 155 -16.57 -8.84 -2.91
CA GLN A 155 -17.13 -9.53 -1.76
C GLN A 155 -16.45 -9.04 -0.50
N GLN A 156 -17.24 -8.80 0.54
CA GLN A 156 -16.72 -8.49 1.86
C GLN A 156 -16.26 -9.80 2.50
N ARG A 157 -14.94 -10.00 2.59
CA ARG A 157 -14.32 -11.26 3.02
C ARG A 157 -13.14 -11.07 3.96
N VAL A 158 -13.06 -11.97 4.93
CA VAL A 158 -11.91 -12.18 5.82
C VAL A 158 -10.86 -13.08 5.15
N PHE A 159 -11.33 -14.11 4.43
CA PHE A 159 -10.50 -15.03 3.66
C PHE A 159 -11.30 -15.65 2.51
N LEU A 160 -10.63 -16.35 1.60
CA LEU A 160 -11.23 -17.00 0.43
C LEU A 160 -10.65 -18.40 0.23
N PHE A 161 -11.50 -19.40 0.03
CA PHE A 161 -11.07 -20.71 -0.45
C PHE A 161 -11.02 -20.75 -1.99
N THR A 162 -10.10 -21.51 -2.56
CA THR A 162 -10.04 -21.76 -4.01
C THR A 162 -9.60 -23.20 -4.27
N LEU A 163 -10.30 -23.88 -5.18
CA LEU A 163 -9.90 -25.20 -5.68
C LEU A 163 -9.07 -25.02 -6.95
N LEU A 164 -7.82 -25.50 -6.93
CA LEU A 164 -6.92 -25.46 -8.09
C LEU A 164 -6.74 -26.88 -8.64
N PHE A 165 -7.11 -27.08 -9.90
CA PHE A 165 -6.89 -28.32 -10.64
C PHE A 165 -5.82 -28.14 -11.69
N ILE A 166 -4.83 -29.05 -11.72
CA ILE A 166 -3.78 -29.13 -12.73
C ILE A 166 -3.77 -30.55 -13.29
N GLY A 167 -4.54 -30.77 -14.36
CA GLY A 167 -4.79 -32.11 -14.89
C GLY A 167 -5.47 -33.02 -13.85
N ARG A 168 -4.81 -34.13 -13.49
CA ARG A 168 -5.29 -35.12 -12.53
C ARG A 168 -5.01 -34.78 -11.05
N LYS A 169 -4.33 -33.65 -10.80
CA LYS A 169 -4.00 -33.20 -9.45
C LYS A 169 -4.86 -32.02 -9.03
N PHE A 170 -5.19 -31.94 -7.74
CA PHE A 170 -5.86 -30.80 -7.15
C PHE A 170 -5.14 -30.26 -5.91
N ARG A 171 -5.42 -29.00 -5.57
CA ARG A 171 -5.07 -28.35 -4.30
C ARG A 171 -6.25 -27.56 -3.79
N LEU A 172 -6.38 -27.48 -2.47
CA LEU A 172 -7.21 -26.48 -1.81
C LEU A 172 -6.30 -25.34 -1.32
N LEU A 173 -6.69 -24.11 -1.64
CA LEU A 173 -6.00 -22.88 -1.27
C LEU A 173 -6.91 -22.08 -0.32
N ARG A 174 -6.34 -21.51 0.74
CA ARG A 174 -6.97 -20.49 1.59
C ARG A 174 -6.18 -19.19 1.50
N TRP A 175 -6.78 -18.17 0.91
CA TRP A 175 -6.22 -16.83 0.79
C TRP A 175 -6.66 -15.98 1.97
N ASP A 176 -5.75 -15.25 2.58
CA ASP A 176 -6.07 -14.04 3.34
C ASP A 176 -5.13 -12.91 2.92
N ARG A 177 -5.32 -11.72 3.48
CA ARG A 177 -4.48 -10.56 3.12
C ARG A 177 -3.01 -10.71 3.51
N ALA A 178 -2.63 -11.72 4.30
CA ALA A 178 -1.25 -12.00 4.64
C ALA A 178 -0.56 -12.97 3.66
N GLY A 179 -1.30 -13.87 3.02
CA GLY A 179 -0.74 -14.89 2.13
C GLY A 179 -1.72 -16.02 1.79
N VAL A 180 -1.16 -17.17 1.43
CA VAL A 180 -1.91 -18.38 1.04
C VAL A 180 -1.53 -19.54 1.95
N VAL A 181 -2.50 -20.31 2.42
CA VAL A 181 -2.27 -21.65 2.99
C VAL A 181 -2.75 -22.68 1.98
N THR A 182 -1.99 -23.75 1.73
CA THR A 182 -2.28 -24.72 0.68
C THR A 182 -2.04 -26.16 1.12
N THR A 183 -2.90 -27.08 0.64
CA THR A 183 -2.69 -28.54 0.73
C THR A 183 -1.60 -29.00 -0.23
N PRO A 184 -1.08 -30.24 -0.12
CA PRO A 184 -0.22 -30.84 -1.13
C PRO A 184 -1.00 -31.05 -2.45
N ALA A 185 -0.29 -31.23 -3.55
CA ALA A 185 -0.91 -31.60 -4.82
C ALA A 185 -1.30 -33.09 -4.77
N THR A 186 -2.59 -33.36 -4.68
CA THR A 186 -3.13 -34.71 -4.52
C THR A 186 -3.81 -35.17 -5.80
N ASP A 187 -3.64 -36.44 -6.15
CA ASP A 187 -4.31 -37.03 -7.29
C ASP A 187 -5.75 -37.46 -6.92
N TYR A 188 -6.76 -36.79 -7.49
CA TYR A 188 -8.17 -37.05 -7.13
C TYR A 188 -8.75 -38.32 -7.76
N TYR A 189 -8.05 -38.95 -8.70
CA TYR A 189 -8.50 -40.22 -9.28
C TYR A 189 -7.97 -41.41 -8.47
N GLU A 190 -6.73 -41.33 -7.98
CA GLU A 190 -6.13 -42.33 -7.06
C GLU A 190 -6.69 -42.21 -5.64
N HIS A 191 -6.97 -40.98 -5.19
CA HIS A 191 -7.49 -40.70 -3.85
C HIS A 191 -8.79 -39.88 -3.91
N PRO A 192 -9.87 -40.42 -4.50
CA PRO A 192 -11.13 -39.68 -4.69
C PRO A 192 -11.78 -39.27 -3.38
N HIS A 193 -11.60 -40.06 -2.31
CA HIS A 193 -12.14 -39.80 -0.99
C HIS A 193 -11.69 -38.44 -0.41
N LEU A 194 -10.48 -37.97 -0.70
CA LEU A 194 -9.97 -36.70 -0.18
C LEU A 194 -10.69 -35.49 -0.78
N LEU A 195 -10.90 -35.48 -2.10
CA LEU A 195 -11.63 -34.39 -2.76
C LEU A 195 -13.11 -34.43 -2.38
N CYS A 196 -13.70 -35.63 -2.26
CA CYS A 196 -15.09 -35.75 -1.85
C CYS A 196 -15.32 -35.27 -0.40
N ASP A 197 -14.44 -35.64 0.54
CA ASP A 197 -14.50 -35.16 1.94
C ASP A 197 -14.40 -33.63 2.01
N ILE A 198 -13.46 -33.03 1.26
CA ILE A 198 -13.32 -31.57 1.17
C ILE A 198 -14.59 -30.91 0.63
N LEU A 199 -15.12 -31.40 -0.50
CA LEU A 199 -16.34 -30.85 -1.12
C LEU A 199 -17.57 -31.00 -0.22
N TRP A 200 -17.66 -32.12 0.49
CA TRP A 200 -18.74 -32.40 1.43
C TRP A 200 -18.71 -31.45 2.62
N ARG A 201 -17.52 -31.19 3.19
CA ARG A 201 -17.33 -30.22 4.28
C ARG A 201 -17.65 -28.80 3.80
N ILE A 202 -17.10 -28.39 2.66
CA ILE A 202 -17.37 -27.06 2.06
C ILE A 202 -18.87 -26.84 1.84
N GLY A 203 -19.58 -27.84 1.33
CA GLY A 203 -21.02 -27.74 1.07
C GLY A 203 -21.85 -27.41 2.31
N GLN A 204 -21.41 -27.86 3.49
CA GLN A 204 -22.11 -27.67 4.76
C GLN A 204 -21.73 -26.39 5.50
N MET A 205 -20.69 -25.68 5.06
CA MET A 205 -20.22 -24.47 5.74
C MET A 205 -21.20 -23.30 5.53
N ASP A 206 -21.40 -22.52 6.59
CA ASP A 206 -22.09 -21.23 6.51
C ASP A 206 -21.17 -20.16 5.89
N ASP A 207 -21.70 -18.95 5.70
CA ASP A 207 -20.97 -17.88 5.01
C ASP A 207 -19.75 -17.42 5.83
N ASP A 208 -19.86 -17.36 7.16
CA ASP A 208 -18.77 -17.00 8.08
C ASP A 208 -17.61 -18.00 7.97
N ALA A 209 -17.91 -19.30 7.99
CA ALA A 209 -16.92 -20.36 7.83
C ALA A 209 -16.29 -20.37 6.43
N LEU A 210 -17.01 -19.93 5.40
CA LEU A 210 -16.47 -19.72 4.04
C LEU A 210 -15.68 -18.41 3.90
N GLY A 211 -15.58 -17.63 4.97
CA GLY A 211 -14.76 -16.43 5.06
C GLY A 211 -15.43 -15.14 4.61
N PHE A 212 -16.76 -15.12 4.46
CA PHE A 212 -17.50 -13.86 4.31
C PHE A 212 -17.43 -13.04 5.59
N ASP A 213 -17.42 -11.71 5.45
CA ASP A 213 -17.37 -10.79 6.58
C ASP A 213 -18.78 -10.63 7.20
N PRO A 214 -19.00 -11.11 8.43
CA PRO A 214 -20.32 -11.06 9.07
C PRO A 214 -20.74 -9.64 9.52
N SER A 215 -19.88 -8.64 9.39
CA SER A 215 -20.23 -7.22 9.57
C SER A 215 -20.72 -6.56 8.30
N ALA A 216 -20.80 -7.30 7.19
CA ALA A 216 -21.32 -6.85 5.93
C ALA A 216 -22.52 -7.69 5.50
N THR A 217 -23.59 -7.02 5.07
CA THR A 217 -24.80 -7.68 4.55
C THR A 217 -24.92 -7.37 3.07
N ARG A 218 -25.09 -8.41 2.25
CA ARG A 218 -25.37 -8.25 0.82
C ARG A 218 -26.75 -7.61 0.65
N VAL A 219 -26.84 -6.59 -0.18
CA VAL A 219 -28.11 -5.91 -0.54
C VAL A 219 -28.54 -6.43 -1.89
N LEU A 220 -29.67 -7.15 -1.93
CA LEU A 220 -30.19 -7.84 -3.11
C LEU A 220 -31.30 -7.03 -3.79
N PRO A 221 -31.51 -7.23 -5.11
CA PRO A 221 -32.68 -6.68 -5.78
C PRO A 221 -33.98 -7.12 -5.08
N GLY A 222 -34.80 -6.15 -4.68
CA GLY A 222 -36.02 -6.39 -3.89
C GLY A 222 -35.91 -5.97 -2.42
N ASP A 223 -34.69 -5.79 -1.90
CA ASP A 223 -34.49 -5.22 -0.56
C ASP A 223 -34.84 -3.73 -0.53
N ILE A 224 -35.39 -3.26 0.60
CA ILE A 224 -35.69 -1.84 0.82
C ILE A 224 -34.43 -0.99 0.64
N ASP A 225 -33.30 -1.47 1.17
CA ASP A 225 -32.02 -0.80 1.06
C ASP A 225 -31.53 -0.73 -0.39
N PHE A 226 -31.88 -1.69 -1.26
CA PHE A 226 -31.52 -1.66 -2.69
C PHE A 226 -32.19 -0.48 -3.39
N THR A 227 -33.51 -0.35 -3.23
CA THR A 227 -34.28 0.77 -3.80
C THR A 227 -33.88 2.10 -3.16
N ARG A 228 -33.56 2.10 -1.86
CA ARG A 228 -33.06 3.29 -1.17
C ARG A 228 -31.76 3.81 -1.80
N MET A 229 -30.85 2.92 -2.16
CA MET A 229 -29.61 3.30 -2.87
C MET A 229 -29.94 3.90 -4.25
N ASP A 230 -30.86 3.31 -5.01
CA ASP A 230 -31.26 3.86 -6.31
C ASP A 230 -31.82 5.27 -6.18
N PHE A 231 -32.73 5.51 -5.22
CA PHE A 231 -33.28 6.83 -4.94
C PHE A 231 -32.21 7.82 -4.48
N ALA A 232 -31.33 7.43 -3.57
CA ALA A 232 -30.21 8.28 -3.13
C ALA A 232 -29.28 8.64 -4.30
N GLY A 233 -29.15 7.74 -5.29
CA GLY A 233 -28.41 8.00 -6.52
C GLY A 233 -29.07 8.99 -7.46
N LEU A 234 -30.36 9.33 -7.38
CA LEU A 234 -31.04 10.20 -8.35
C LEU A 234 -30.69 11.68 -8.18
N ARG A 235 -30.39 12.36 -9.29
CA ARG A 235 -30.09 13.80 -9.30
C ARG A 235 -31.24 14.56 -8.66
N THR A 236 -30.92 15.51 -7.79
CA THR A 236 -31.90 16.35 -7.11
C THR A 236 -31.63 17.81 -7.47
N ASP A 237 -32.68 18.64 -7.56
CA ASP A 237 -32.53 20.07 -7.88
C ASP A 237 -31.81 20.86 -6.78
N THR A 238 -31.69 20.27 -5.58
CA THR A 238 -30.92 20.80 -4.44
C THR A 238 -29.44 20.43 -4.49
N ASP A 239 -28.99 19.68 -5.50
CA ASP A 239 -27.56 19.35 -5.66
C ASP A 239 -26.78 20.60 -6.02
N LEU A 240 -25.75 20.90 -5.23
CA LEU A 240 -24.95 22.09 -5.45
C LEU A 240 -23.85 21.80 -6.47
N SER A 241 -23.72 22.66 -7.47
CA SER A 241 -22.53 22.66 -8.35
C SER A 241 -21.27 22.85 -7.50
N TYR A 242 -20.21 22.14 -7.86
CA TYR A 242 -18.96 22.16 -7.10
C TYR A 242 -17.97 23.20 -7.62
N GLU A 243 -18.25 23.92 -8.70
CA GLU A 243 -17.33 24.91 -9.28
C GLU A 243 -17.20 26.17 -8.40
N GLU A 244 -16.02 26.80 -8.40
CA GLU A 244 -15.76 27.97 -7.57
C GLU A 244 -16.60 29.17 -8.01
N ARG A 245 -17.42 29.71 -7.10
CA ARG A 245 -18.28 30.87 -7.37
C ARG A 245 -18.85 31.46 -6.09
N ARG A 246 -19.45 32.65 -6.19
CA ARG A 246 -20.33 33.17 -5.15
C ARG A 246 -21.64 32.38 -5.13
N LEU A 247 -22.16 32.18 -3.93
CA LEU A 247 -23.43 31.51 -3.67
C LEU A 247 -24.45 32.52 -3.18
N GLU A 248 -25.71 32.29 -3.50
CA GLU A 248 -26.84 32.96 -2.83
C GLU A 248 -27.22 32.20 -1.56
N GLU A 249 -27.70 32.90 -0.53
CA GLU A 249 -28.04 32.28 0.76
C GLU A 249 -29.14 31.21 0.62
N SER A 250 -30.05 31.37 -0.35
CA SER A 250 -31.09 30.39 -0.66
C SER A 250 -30.56 29.06 -1.22
N GLU A 251 -29.33 29.03 -1.74
CA GLU A 251 -28.70 27.81 -2.27
C GLU A 251 -28.07 26.96 -1.16
N ILE A 252 -27.88 27.53 0.04
CA ILE A 252 -27.15 26.88 1.13
C ILE A 252 -28.13 26.10 2.00
N GLY A 253 -28.29 24.83 1.67
CA GLY A 253 -28.95 23.88 2.56
C GLY A 253 -28.12 23.58 3.82
N PRO A 254 -28.74 23.00 4.87
CA PRO A 254 -28.02 22.62 6.09
C PRO A 254 -26.94 21.56 5.84
N HIS A 255 -27.11 20.71 4.82
CA HIS A 255 -26.16 19.69 4.42
C HIS A 255 -26.13 19.59 2.87
N PRO A 256 -25.42 20.50 2.18
CA PRO A 256 -25.41 20.51 0.73
C PRO A 256 -24.71 19.25 0.21
N VAL A 257 -25.33 18.60 -0.79
CA VAL A 257 -24.72 17.49 -1.52
C VAL A 257 -24.21 18.03 -2.83
N PHE A 258 -22.92 17.83 -3.11
CA PHE A 258 -22.35 18.26 -4.39
C PHE A 258 -22.73 17.29 -5.51
N GLU A 259 -22.97 17.83 -6.70
CA GLU A 259 -23.35 17.06 -7.90
C GLU A 259 -22.38 15.89 -8.17
N TYR A 260 -21.06 16.09 -7.97
CA TYR A 260 -20.06 15.04 -8.19
C TYR A 260 -20.18 13.89 -7.18
N VAL A 261 -20.53 14.16 -5.92
CA VAL A 261 -20.68 13.12 -4.88
C VAL A 261 -21.80 12.17 -5.28
N ARG A 262 -22.92 12.73 -5.73
CA ARG A 262 -24.05 11.94 -6.20
C ARG A 262 -23.73 11.18 -7.48
N SER A 263 -23.01 11.80 -8.40
CA SER A 263 -22.53 11.15 -9.63
C SER A 263 -21.62 9.97 -9.32
N LEU A 264 -20.68 10.11 -8.37
CA LEU A 264 -19.81 9.03 -7.91
C LEU A 264 -20.62 7.90 -7.26
N PHE A 265 -21.55 8.23 -6.37
CA PHE A 265 -22.41 7.23 -5.74
C PHE A 265 -23.23 6.48 -6.78
N ARG A 266 -23.92 7.18 -7.69
CA ARG A 266 -24.68 6.56 -8.79
C ARG A 266 -23.83 5.65 -9.66
N THR A 267 -22.63 6.09 -10.02
CA THR A 267 -21.67 5.29 -10.81
C THR A 267 -21.25 4.03 -10.07
N SER A 268 -21.18 4.08 -8.73
CA SER A 268 -20.87 2.91 -7.90
C SER A 268 -21.99 1.84 -7.90
N LEU A 269 -23.22 2.19 -8.28
CA LEU A 269 -24.37 1.29 -8.24
C LEU A 269 -24.55 0.44 -9.51
N SER A 270 -23.48 0.26 -10.30
CA SER A 270 -23.53 -0.44 -11.59
C SER A 270 -24.11 -1.84 -11.47
N ASP A 271 -24.89 -2.26 -12.47
CA ASP A 271 -25.60 -3.55 -12.46
C ASP A 271 -24.68 -4.77 -12.39
N ASP A 272 -23.42 -4.60 -12.80
CA ASP A 272 -22.40 -5.65 -12.81
C ASP A 272 -21.63 -5.79 -11.47
N TRP A 273 -21.94 -4.95 -10.48
CA TRP A 273 -21.27 -4.91 -9.19
C TRP A 273 -22.22 -5.09 -8.00
N PRO A 274 -21.83 -5.89 -6.99
CA PRO A 274 -22.66 -6.13 -5.82
C PRO A 274 -22.74 -4.93 -4.86
N ARG A 275 -23.92 -4.75 -4.24
CA ARG A 275 -24.19 -3.71 -3.23
C ARG A 275 -24.16 -4.30 -1.82
N TYR A 276 -23.67 -3.54 -0.85
CA TYR A 276 -23.54 -3.98 0.54
C TYR A 276 -24.00 -2.94 1.54
N LYS A 277 -24.45 -3.43 2.69
CA LYS A 277 -24.60 -2.67 3.92
C LYS A 277 -23.45 -3.04 4.85
N LEU A 278 -22.59 -2.08 5.18
CA LEU A 278 -21.44 -2.26 6.05
C LEU A 278 -21.73 -1.70 7.44
N GLN A 279 -21.38 -2.46 8.47
CA GLN A 279 -21.42 -1.99 9.85
C GLN A 279 -20.06 -1.42 10.27
N VAL A 280 -20.09 -0.28 10.95
CA VAL A 280 -18.92 0.34 11.58
C VAL A 280 -19.28 0.62 13.04
N SER A 281 -18.54 0.02 13.97
CA SER A 281 -18.73 0.21 15.40
C SER A 281 -17.53 0.92 16.00
N ASP A 282 -17.79 1.99 16.75
CA ASP A 282 -16.78 2.70 17.55
C ASP A 282 -16.68 2.17 19.00
N GLY A 283 -17.28 1.00 19.25
CA GLY A 283 -17.40 0.38 20.57
C GLY A 283 -18.54 0.95 21.44
N LYS A 284 -19.18 2.04 21.03
CA LYS A 284 -20.35 2.63 21.72
C LYS A 284 -21.59 2.63 20.84
N ILE A 285 -21.43 3.02 19.58
CA ILE A 285 -22.49 3.15 18.59
C ILE A 285 -22.10 2.33 17.37
N GLU A 286 -23.05 1.58 16.84
CA GLU A 286 -22.92 0.87 15.58
C GLU A 286 -23.70 1.64 14.51
N ARG A 287 -23.04 1.99 13.41
CA ARG A 287 -23.63 2.73 12.29
C ARG A 287 -23.60 1.87 11.03
N ALA A 288 -24.65 1.98 10.23
CA ALA A 288 -24.81 1.23 8.99
C ALA A 288 -24.68 2.11 7.76
N TYR A 289 -23.87 1.67 6.80
CA TYR A 289 -23.55 2.41 5.58
C TYR A 289 -23.83 1.56 4.33
N LEU A 290 -24.56 2.12 3.37
CA LEU A 290 -24.83 1.49 2.09
C LEU A 290 -23.75 1.87 1.08
N VAL A 291 -23.15 0.87 0.43
CA VAL A 291 -22.04 1.03 -0.52
C VAL A 291 -22.24 0.17 -1.77
N GLY A 292 -21.80 0.69 -2.92
CA GLY A 292 -21.68 -0.05 -4.18
C GLY A 292 -20.23 -0.43 -4.48
N LYS A 293 -19.83 -0.23 -5.73
CA LYS A 293 -18.45 -0.40 -6.20
C LYS A 293 -17.49 0.57 -5.52
N PRO A 294 -16.32 0.11 -5.02
CA PRO A 294 -15.31 1.01 -4.48
C PRO A 294 -14.88 2.05 -5.52
N THR A 295 -14.86 3.33 -5.13
CA THR A 295 -14.31 4.43 -5.93
C THR A 295 -12.78 4.38 -5.96
N PHE A 296 -12.18 3.86 -4.90
CA PHE A 296 -10.74 3.63 -4.78
C PHE A 296 -10.47 2.19 -4.36
N ARG A 297 -9.46 1.57 -4.97
CA ARG A 297 -8.94 0.25 -4.61
C ARG A 297 -7.43 0.23 -4.71
N ALA A 298 -6.74 -0.16 -3.64
CA ALA A 298 -5.32 -0.45 -3.70
C ALA A 298 -5.09 -1.70 -4.58
N PRO A 299 -4.08 -1.69 -5.47
CA PRO A 299 -3.71 -2.89 -6.21
C PRO A 299 -3.15 -3.95 -5.25
N ASP A 300 -3.24 -5.22 -5.66
CA ASP A 300 -2.73 -6.42 -5.00
C ASP A 300 -3.69 -7.16 -4.04
N VAL A 301 -3.62 -8.50 -4.15
CA VAL A 301 -4.39 -9.44 -3.34
C VAL A 301 -3.90 -9.49 -1.89
N PHE A 302 -2.62 -9.20 -1.64
CA PHE A 302 -1.98 -9.21 -0.31
C PHE A 302 -1.70 -7.80 0.20
N GLY A 303 -1.51 -7.67 1.51
CA GLY A 303 -1.22 -6.39 2.17
C GLY A 303 -2.48 -5.69 2.63
N ARG A 304 -2.56 -4.38 2.40
CA ARG A 304 -3.58 -3.54 3.03
C ARG A 304 -4.97 -3.65 2.40
N GLY A 305 -5.05 -4.01 1.12
CA GLY A 305 -6.33 -4.24 0.45
C GLY A 305 -7.32 -3.08 0.57
N THR A 306 -6.83 -1.84 0.63
CA THR A 306 -7.61 -0.65 0.93
C THR A 306 -8.72 -0.43 -0.10
N ARG A 307 -9.95 -0.24 0.37
CA ARG A 307 -11.13 0.09 -0.44
C ARG A 307 -11.74 1.39 0.08
N GLY A 308 -12.02 2.32 -0.83
CA GLY A 308 -12.64 3.60 -0.52
C GLY A 308 -14.00 3.71 -1.21
N TYR A 309 -15.02 4.11 -0.46
CA TYR A 309 -16.40 4.18 -0.91
C TYR A 309 -16.97 5.57 -0.69
N VAL A 310 -17.73 6.06 -1.67
CA VAL A 310 -18.80 7.03 -1.38
C VAL A 310 -19.94 6.22 -0.77
N ALA A 311 -20.20 6.43 0.51
CA ALA A 311 -21.14 5.65 1.29
C ALA A 311 -22.36 6.50 1.66
N TYR A 312 -23.53 5.86 1.77
CA TYR A 312 -24.76 6.51 2.17
C TYR A 312 -25.17 6.02 3.57
N GLU A 313 -25.23 6.93 4.54
CA GLU A 313 -25.54 6.61 5.93
C GLU A 313 -27.03 6.33 6.13
N CYS A 314 -27.35 5.17 6.73
CA CYS A 314 -28.73 4.70 6.84
C CYS A 314 -29.62 5.53 7.77
N GLU A 315 -29.06 6.25 8.75
CA GLU A 315 -29.87 6.99 9.72
C GLU A 315 -30.13 8.43 9.27
N THR A 316 -29.06 9.15 8.92
CA THR A 316 -29.15 10.58 8.58
C THR A 316 -29.41 10.83 7.10
N GLY A 317 -29.17 9.83 6.24
CA GLY A 317 -29.25 9.98 4.78
C GLY A 317 -28.13 10.83 4.17
N ARG A 318 -27.01 11.01 4.87
CA ARG A 318 -25.85 11.77 4.40
C ARG A 318 -24.89 10.90 3.58
N PHE A 319 -24.23 11.53 2.61
CA PHE A 319 -23.09 10.92 1.91
C PHE A 319 -21.81 11.18 2.69
N VAL A 320 -20.99 10.15 2.84
CA VAL A 320 -19.74 10.17 3.60
C VAL A 320 -18.67 9.38 2.85
N TRP A 321 -17.41 9.56 3.24
CA TRP A 321 -16.32 8.72 2.74
C TRP A 321 -16.03 7.60 3.74
N LEU A 322 -16.13 6.34 3.27
CA LEU A 322 -15.81 5.15 4.07
C LEU A 322 -14.56 4.48 3.50
N LYS A 323 -13.53 4.34 4.34
CA LYS A 323 -12.31 3.59 4.04
C LYS A 323 -12.30 2.28 4.83
N ASP A 324 -12.10 1.19 4.11
CA ASP A 324 -12.04 -0.18 4.62
C ASP A 324 -10.63 -0.74 4.29
N VAL A 325 -9.89 -1.19 5.32
CA VAL A 325 -8.46 -1.48 5.19
C VAL A 325 -7.99 -2.56 6.16
N TRP A 326 -7.00 -3.34 5.73
CA TRP A 326 -6.27 -4.31 6.55
C TRP A 326 -4.97 -3.69 7.06
N ARG A 327 -4.96 -3.26 8.32
CA ARG A 327 -3.78 -2.64 8.95
C ARG A 327 -2.82 -3.71 9.46
N ALA A 328 -1.52 -3.54 9.20
CA ALA A 328 -0.51 -4.47 9.70
C ALA A 328 -0.41 -4.43 11.24
N SER A 329 -0.35 -5.58 11.89
CA SER A 329 -0.47 -5.71 13.35
C SER A 329 0.72 -5.14 14.14
N TYR A 330 1.86 -4.86 13.51
CA TYR A 330 2.99 -4.16 14.16
C TYR A 330 2.80 -2.64 14.21
N MET A 331 1.80 -2.10 13.52
CA MET A 331 1.30 -0.74 13.71
C MET A 331 0.40 -0.71 14.96
N ILE A 332 0.95 -1.14 16.10
CA ILE A 332 0.33 -1.06 17.46
C ILE A 332 0.34 0.41 17.95
N THR A 333 0.68 1.35 17.07
CA THR A 333 0.50 2.79 17.26
C THR A 333 -0.98 3.17 17.20
N GLU A 334 -1.24 4.45 17.42
CA GLU A 334 -2.57 5.03 17.28
C GLU A 334 -3.15 4.76 15.88
N THR A 335 -4.43 4.44 15.81
CA THR A 335 -5.13 4.27 14.53
C THR A 335 -5.27 5.62 13.83
N GLU A 336 -5.47 5.61 12.50
CA GLU A 336 -5.76 6.82 11.73
C GLU A 336 -6.93 7.61 12.35
N GLY A 337 -7.98 6.92 12.80
CA GLY A 337 -9.12 7.56 13.44
C GLY A 337 -8.79 8.16 14.80
N GLN A 338 -7.92 7.53 15.59
CA GLN A 338 -7.42 8.14 16.84
C GLN A 338 -6.61 9.41 16.57
N VAL A 339 -5.78 9.43 15.53
CA VAL A 339 -5.03 10.62 15.12
C VAL A 339 -5.98 11.72 14.65
N LEU A 340 -6.91 11.42 13.74
CA LEU A 340 -7.90 12.40 13.29
C LEU A 340 -8.75 12.95 14.43
N ARG A 341 -9.16 12.12 15.39
CA ARG A 341 -9.89 12.56 16.59
C ARG A 341 -9.12 13.62 17.38
N LYS A 342 -7.81 13.43 17.54
CA LYS A 342 -6.94 14.42 18.20
C LYS A 342 -6.80 15.69 17.39
N LEU A 343 -6.59 15.57 16.08
CA LEU A 343 -6.45 16.73 15.19
C LEU A 343 -7.74 17.57 15.16
N ASN A 344 -8.90 16.92 15.02
CA ASN A 344 -10.20 17.59 15.05
C ASN A 344 -10.46 18.24 16.43
N ALA A 345 -10.13 17.57 17.54
CA ALA A 345 -10.27 18.13 18.88
C ALA A 345 -9.36 19.34 19.12
N ALA A 346 -8.16 19.35 18.55
CA ALA A 346 -7.23 20.47 18.57
C ALA A 346 -7.60 21.61 17.60
N GLY A 347 -8.69 21.47 16.84
CA GLY A 347 -9.13 22.48 15.86
C GLY A 347 -8.17 22.63 14.68
N VAL A 348 -7.43 21.59 14.33
CA VAL A 348 -6.61 21.58 13.11
C VAL A 348 -7.54 21.64 11.90
N GLU A 349 -7.33 22.63 11.05
CA GLU A 349 -8.10 22.82 9.81
C GLU A 349 -7.54 21.98 8.68
N ASN A 350 -8.31 21.84 7.60
CA ASN A 350 -7.88 21.19 6.36
C ASN A 350 -7.43 19.72 6.54
N VAL A 351 -8.01 19.03 7.52
CA VAL A 351 -7.95 17.58 7.71
C VAL A 351 -9.38 17.01 7.70
N PRO A 352 -9.58 15.72 7.40
CA PRO A 352 -10.90 15.11 7.42
C PRO A 352 -11.58 15.22 8.79
N THR A 353 -12.90 15.40 8.77
CA THR A 353 -13.74 15.38 9.96
C THR A 353 -14.15 13.94 10.25
N LEU A 354 -13.66 13.40 11.37
CA LEU A 354 -13.96 12.03 11.78
C LEU A 354 -15.42 11.89 12.22
N ILE A 355 -16.14 10.93 11.63
CA ILE A 355 -17.47 10.51 12.08
C ILE A 355 -17.36 9.33 13.04
N CYS A 356 -16.74 8.24 12.59
CA CYS A 356 -16.49 7.06 13.41
C CYS A 356 -15.36 6.19 12.86
N GLU A 357 -14.78 5.37 13.72
CA GLU A 357 -13.75 4.39 13.36
C GLU A 357 -13.84 3.17 14.27
N GLY A 358 -13.30 2.05 13.82
CA GLY A 358 -13.12 0.89 14.67
C GLY A 358 -12.49 -0.29 13.94
N ASP A 359 -11.87 -1.17 14.74
CA ASP A 359 -11.53 -2.51 14.29
C ASP A 359 -12.82 -3.30 14.01
N VAL A 360 -12.83 -4.04 12.90
CA VAL A 360 -14.00 -4.82 12.48
C VAL A 360 -14.01 -6.14 13.26
N ARG A 361 -14.65 -6.11 14.44
CA ARG A 361 -14.68 -7.25 15.38
C ARG A 361 -13.24 -7.74 15.69
N ASP A 362 -13.04 -9.05 15.86
CA ASP A 362 -11.72 -9.66 16.08
C ASP A 362 -11.08 -10.20 14.79
N GLN A 363 -11.40 -9.59 13.63
CA GLN A 363 -10.95 -10.10 12.33
C GLN A 363 -9.46 -9.84 12.11
N ALA A 364 -8.68 -10.91 12.01
CA ALA A 364 -7.25 -10.87 11.71
C ALA A 364 -6.83 -11.99 10.75
N THR A 365 -5.81 -11.73 9.94
CA THR A 365 -5.20 -12.74 9.08
C THR A 365 -4.45 -13.78 9.90
N ILE A 366 -4.41 -15.04 9.45
CA ILE A 366 -3.81 -16.14 10.21
C ILE A 366 -2.62 -16.80 9.49
N THR A 367 -2.43 -16.55 8.19
CA THR A 367 -1.36 -17.19 7.40
C THR A 367 0.04 -16.92 8.00
N ALA A 368 0.27 -15.72 8.51
CA ALA A 368 1.54 -15.38 9.16
C ALA A 368 1.86 -16.26 10.39
N ASP A 369 0.85 -16.62 11.17
CA ASP A 369 1.02 -17.47 12.36
C ASP A 369 1.22 -18.93 11.98
N TRP A 370 0.56 -19.39 10.92
CA TRP A 370 0.81 -20.71 10.33
C TRP A 370 2.24 -20.84 9.79
N TRP A 371 2.74 -19.81 9.12
CA TRP A 371 4.14 -19.77 8.67
C TRP A 371 5.13 -19.89 9.84
N LYS A 372 4.88 -19.16 10.94
CA LYS A 372 5.70 -19.25 12.17
C LYS A 372 5.66 -20.66 12.75
N ARG A 373 4.47 -21.30 12.81
CA ARG A 373 4.29 -22.67 13.32
C ARG A 373 5.04 -23.70 12.48
N ALA A 374 4.84 -23.71 11.16
CA ALA A 374 5.48 -24.67 10.25
C ALA A 374 7.02 -24.63 10.37
N ARG A 375 7.60 -23.44 10.50
CA ARG A 375 9.06 -23.27 10.70
C ARG A 375 9.54 -23.71 12.08
N ALA A 376 8.73 -23.53 13.12
CA ALA A 376 9.06 -24.02 14.46
C ALA A 376 9.13 -25.56 14.48
N HIS A 377 8.20 -26.24 13.81
CA HIS A 377 8.20 -27.69 13.68
C HIS A 377 9.37 -28.23 12.85
N ALA A 378 9.67 -27.63 11.68
CA ALA A 378 10.83 -28.01 10.87
C ALA A 378 12.17 -27.87 11.63
N SER A 379 12.27 -26.86 12.51
CA SER A 379 13.45 -26.65 13.36
C SER A 379 13.54 -27.64 14.55
N ALA A 380 12.44 -28.28 14.93
CA ALA A 380 12.40 -29.27 16.01
C ALA A 380 12.73 -30.69 15.49
N SER A 381 12.33 -31.03 14.27
CA SER A 381 12.58 -32.33 13.64
C SER A 381 14.05 -32.61 13.31
N LEU A 382 14.90 -31.58 13.25
CA LEU A 382 16.36 -31.71 13.02
C LEU A 382 17.18 -32.07 14.27
N HIS A 383 16.55 -32.16 15.46
CA HIS A 383 17.23 -32.47 16.73
C HIS A 383 17.06 -33.91 17.22
N VAL A 384 16.55 -34.83 16.40
CA VAL A 384 16.45 -36.26 16.73
C VAL A 384 17.37 -37.07 15.84
N TYR A 385 18.66 -37.07 16.17
CA TYR A 385 19.54 -38.20 15.88
C TYR A 385 20.01 -38.76 17.24
N PRO A 386 19.76 -40.04 17.56
CA PRO A 386 20.39 -40.66 18.71
C PRO A 386 21.87 -40.84 18.37
N SER A 387 22.73 -40.09 19.03
CA SER A 387 24.15 -40.39 19.08
C SER A 387 24.34 -41.73 19.79
N SER A 388 24.75 -42.76 19.04
CA SER A 388 25.18 -44.05 19.56
C SER A 388 26.27 -43.88 20.64
N PRO A 389 26.29 -44.72 21.69
CA PRO A 389 27.30 -44.63 22.75
C PRO A 389 28.66 -45.13 22.22
N PRO A 390 29.79 -44.55 22.67
CA PRO A 390 31.10 -44.96 22.24
C PRO A 390 31.54 -46.26 22.93
N SER A 391 32.03 -47.19 22.13
CA SER A 391 32.69 -48.44 22.54
C SER A 391 34.00 -48.15 23.27
N SER A 392 34.19 -48.80 24.42
CA SER A 392 35.45 -48.82 25.19
C SER A 392 36.51 -49.67 24.48
N SER A 393 37.77 -49.20 24.42
CA SER A 393 38.99 -50.02 24.59
C SER A 393 40.26 -49.17 24.74
N SER A 394 40.98 -49.47 25.82
CA SER A 394 42.34 -49.15 26.31
C SER A 394 43.37 -48.46 25.39
N ALA A 395 44.16 -47.54 25.96
CA ALA A 395 45.51 -47.81 26.49
C ALA A 395 46.38 -46.52 26.61
N THR A 396 46.97 -46.30 27.80
CA THR A 396 48.31 -45.67 28.10
C THR A 396 48.62 -44.23 27.58
N LEU A 397 49.30 -43.29 28.24
CA LEU A 397 50.27 -43.21 29.35
C LEU A 397 50.36 -41.71 29.80
N VAL A 398 50.64 -41.49 31.10
CA VAL A 398 51.47 -40.40 31.72
C VAL A 398 51.03 -38.93 31.48
N GLY A 399 50.93 -38.05 32.47
CA GLY A 399 51.24 -38.06 33.90
C GLY A 399 51.29 -36.62 34.42
N THR A 400 51.17 -36.48 35.75
CA THR A 400 51.57 -35.31 36.58
C THR A 400 50.83 -33.98 36.33
N THR A 401 50.23 -33.27 37.28
CA THR A 401 50.40 -33.14 38.74
C THR A 401 49.18 -32.41 39.32
N SER A 402 48.52 -33.01 40.31
CA SER A 402 48.15 -32.50 41.65
C SER A 402 48.18 -30.98 41.99
N PRO A 403 47.56 -30.52 43.09
CA PRO A 403 46.31 -31.00 43.76
C PRO A 403 45.49 -29.90 44.50
N THR A 404 44.46 -30.38 45.22
CA THR A 404 43.94 -29.90 46.54
C THR A 404 43.03 -28.66 46.57
N THR A 405 41.90 -28.58 47.27
CA THR A 405 41.19 -29.40 48.30
C THR A 405 39.79 -28.74 48.50
N LYS A 406 38.63 -29.41 48.40
CA LYS A 406 37.84 -30.10 49.47
C LYS A 406 37.82 -29.31 50.81
N LYS A 407 36.72 -29.08 51.55
CA LYS A 407 35.45 -29.81 51.73
C LYS A 407 34.57 -29.08 52.80
N ARG A 408 33.23 -29.15 52.63
CA ARG A 408 32.15 -29.39 53.65
C ARG A 408 31.89 -28.32 54.76
N LYS A 409 30.70 -28.13 55.36
CA LYS A 409 29.46 -28.93 55.53
C LYS A 409 28.30 -28.07 56.12
N MET A 410 27.04 -28.42 55.78
CA MET A 410 25.76 -28.46 56.57
C MET A 410 25.31 -27.26 57.44
N ALA A 411 24.14 -26.62 57.23
CA ALA A 411 22.72 -27.06 57.32
C ALA A 411 22.09 -26.80 58.70
N VAL A 412 21.05 -25.95 58.78
CA VAL A 412 19.92 -25.99 59.75
C VAL A 412 18.75 -25.15 59.19
N GLU A 413 17.55 -25.75 59.14
CA GLU A 413 16.20 -25.12 59.06
C GLU A 413 15.60 -25.12 60.48
N PRO A 414 14.65 -24.22 60.85
CA PRO A 414 13.23 -24.58 60.72
C PRO A 414 12.23 -23.40 60.51
N GLU A 415 10.96 -23.80 60.40
CA GLU A 415 9.76 -23.13 59.90
C GLU A 415 9.09 -22.02 60.78
N ARG A 416 8.37 -21.14 60.04
CA ARG A 416 7.02 -20.52 60.25
C ARG A 416 6.71 -19.63 61.48
N ALA A 417 6.45 -18.35 61.19
CA ALA A 417 5.12 -17.71 61.39
C ALA A 417 4.99 -16.35 60.65
N SER A 418 3.84 -16.20 59.99
CA SER A 418 3.11 -15.01 59.48
C SER A 418 3.34 -13.69 60.26
N THR A 419 3.31 -12.46 59.75
CA THR A 419 2.61 -11.77 58.65
C THR A 419 3.27 -10.38 58.49
N THR A 420 3.59 -9.91 57.28
CA THR A 420 3.48 -8.46 56.92
C THR A 420 3.43 -8.30 55.41
N SER A 421 2.31 -7.77 54.92
CA SER A 421 2.11 -7.33 53.53
C SER A 421 2.88 -6.04 53.25
N LYS A 422 3.71 -6.04 52.20
CA LYS A 422 4.15 -4.83 51.49
C LYS A 422 3.99 -5.06 49.99
N HIS A 423 2.96 -4.42 49.43
CA HIS A 423 2.74 -4.30 47.99
C HIS A 423 3.87 -3.48 47.33
N ARG A 424 4.46 -4.03 46.26
CA ARG A 424 5.14 -3.27 45.20
C ARG A 424 5.00 -4.02 43.86
N ASN A 425 4.16 -3.47 42.98
CA ASN A 425 4.05 -3.86 41.57
C ASN A 425 5.34 -3.51 40.79
N PRO A 426 5.89 -4.40 39.94
CA PRO A 426 6.77 -4.01 38.86
C PRO A 426 6.04 -3.99 37.51
N ARG A 427 6.30 -2.91 36.78
CA ARG A 427 5.78 -2.53 35.47
C ARG A 427 6.16 -3.55 34.38
N ARG A 428 5.19 -3.90 33.53
CA ARG A 428 5.36 -4.69 32.30
C ARG A 428 6.12 -3.85 31.25
N ARG A 429 7.27 -4.34 30.79
CA ARG A 429 7.99 -3.84 29.60
C ARG A 429 7.73 -4.82 28.46
N GLY A 430 7.06 -4.36 27.40
CA GLY A 430 6.75 -5.16 26.21
C GLY A 430 8.01 -5.48 25.40
N THR A 431 8.07 -6.69 24.83
CA THR A 431 9.20 -7.21 24.06
C THR A 431 8.93 -7.21 22.55
N LEU A 432 9.95 -6.77 21.80
CA LEU A 432 10.00 -6.58 20.36
C LEU A 432 9.95 -7.89 19.55
N SER A 433 9.42 -7.76 18.33
CA SER A 433 8.93 -8.77 17.37
C SER A 433 9.99 -9.69 16.71
N SER A 434 9.53 -10.85 16.24
CA SER A 434 10.28 -11.92 15.53
C SER A 434 9.97 -11.95 14.03
N ASP A 435 11.00 -12.09 13.19
CA ASP A 435 11.02 -12.14 11.71
C ASP A 435 10.12 -13.22 11.07
N CYS A 436 8.85 -12.90 10.87
CA CYS A 436 7.98 -13.58 9.91
C CYS A 436 7.94 -12.73 8.62
N PRO A 437 8.22 -13.30 7.41
CA PRO A 437 8.07 -12.55 6.16
C PRO A 437 6.61 -12.22 5.86
N LEU A 438 5.69 -13.02 6.39
CA LEU A 438 4.26 -12.77 6.31
C LEU A 438 3.82 -11.93 7.49
N ARG A 439 3.02 -10.91 7.21
CA ARG A 439 2.55 -9.95 8.20
C ARG A 439 1.14 -10.30 8.60
N GLN A 440 0.91 -10.28 9.90
CA GLN A 440 -0.45 -10.33 10.40
C GLN A 440 -1.09 -8.97 10.18
N HIS A 441 -2.33 -8.95 9.71
CA HIS A 441 -3.14 -7.76 9.53
C HIS A 441 -4.45 -7.89 10.31
N SER A 442 -4.97 -6.77 10.79
CA SER A 442 -6.29 -6.64 11.41
C SER A 442 -7.19 -5.80 10.52
N HIS A 443 -8.48 -6.13 10.46
CA HIS A 443 -9.45 -5.41 9.63
C HIS A 443 -9.97 -4.16 10.37
N TYR A 444 -10.00 -3.03 9.68
CA TYR A 444 -10.32 -1.73 10.25
C TYR A 444 -11.15 -0.88 9.27
N ARG A 445 -12.12 -0.13 9.80
CA ARG A 445 -12.93 0.82 9.04
C ARG A 445 -12.89 2.21 9.66
N ILE A 446 -12.87 3.22 8.81
CA ILE A 446 -12.95 4.62 9.20
C ILE A 446 -13.90 5.37 8.27
N VAL A 447 -14.71 6.25 8.85
CA VAL A 447 -15.70 7.07 8.17
C VAL A 447 -15.43 8.54 8.47
N VAL A 448 -15.33 9.34 7.42
CA VAL A 448 -15.14 10.80 7.49
C VAL A 448 -16.21 11.53 6.69
N GLU A 449 -16.49 12.76 7.06
CA GLU A 449 -17.58 13.56 6.48
C GLU A 449 -17.33 13.91 5.01
N GLU A 450 -16.10 14.28 4.67
CA GLU A 450 -15.77 14.84 3.36
C GLU A 450 -15.57 13.76 2.30
N VAL A 451 -16.38 13.81 1.24
CA VAL A 451 -16.15 13.05 0.00
C VAL A 451 -15.34 13.90 -0.95
N CYS A 452 -14.02 13.74 -0.97
CA CYS A 452 -13.13 14.60 -1.74
C CYS A 452 -12.91 14.15 -3.20
N MET A 453 -12.43 15.07 -4.03
CA MET A 453 -11.90 14.80 -5.36
C MET A 453 -10.38 14.62 -5.33
N ALA A 454 -9.82 13.88 -6.29
CA ALA A 454 -8.36 13.71 -6.40
C ALA A 454 -7.66 15.01 -6.78
N LEU A 455 -6.43 15.23 -6.27
CA LEU A 455 -5.63 16.43 -6.57
C LEU A 455 -5.47 16.68 -8.08
N LYS A 456 -5.35 15.62 -8.88
CA LYS A 456 -5.20 15.72 -10.35
C LYS A 456 -6.35 16.45 -11.04
N ASN A 457 -7.46 16.76 -10.36
CA ASN A 457 -8.60 17.48 -10.91
C ASN A 457 -8.48 19.01 -10.79
N PHE A 458 -7.43 19.56 -10.18
CA PHE A 458 -7.18 21.00 -10.08
C PHE A 458 -7.27 21.71 -11.44
N LYS A 459 -7.82 22.92 -11.53
CA LYS A 459 -8.12 23.58 -12.81
C LYS A 459 -6.92 24.29 -13.45
N TYR A 460 -6.09 24.96 -12.66
CA TYR A 460 -4.94 25.76 -13.11
C TYR A 460 -3.86 25.83 -12.01
N GLY A 461 -2.65 26.27 -12.36
CA GLY A 461 -1.48 26.23 -11.49
C GLY A 461 -1.66 26.99 -10.17
N GLY A 462 -2.31 28.16 -10.21
CA GLY A 462 -2.63 28.92 -9.00
C GLY A 462 -3.52 28.14 -8.03
N GLN A 463 -4.49 27.37 -8.55
CA GLN A 463 -5.34 26.53 -7.71
C GLN A 463 -4.54 25.37 -7.08
N LEU A 464 -3.62 24.74 -7.83
CA LEU A 464 -2.71 23.72 -7.27
C LEU A 464 -1.92 24.28 -6.08
N VAL A 465 -1.37 25.49 -6.21
CA VAL A 465 -0.63 26.15 -5.13
C VAL A 465 -1.52 26.42 -3.92
N ALA A 466 -2.75 26.87 -4.12
CA ALA A 466 -3.71 27.11 -3.04
C ALA A 466 -4.06 25.82 -2.28
N LEU A 467 -4.32 24.72 -2.99
CA LEU A 467 -4.62 23.42 -2.40
C LEU A 467 -3.44 22.87 -1.58
N VAL A 468 -2.20 23.03 -2.08
CA VAL A 468 -0.99 22.64 -1.34
C VAL A 468 -0.77 23.53 -0.13
N LEU A 469 -1.05 24.84 -0.24
CA LEU A 469 -0.97 25.78 0.87
C LEU A 469 -1.93 25.40 2.01
N ASP A 470 -3.18 25.06 1.69
CA ASP A 470 -4.17 24.59 2.66
C ASP A 470 -3.68 23.36 3.46
N CYS A 471 -3.09 22.37 2.77
CA CYS A 471 -2.54 21.18 3.40
C CYS A 471 -1.24 21.46 4.18
N LEU A 472 -0.43 22.41 3.72
CA LEU A 472 0.76 22.86 4.45
C LEU A 472 0.39 23.57 5.75
N LEU A 473 -0.71 24.34 5.75
CA LEU A 473 -1.29 24.94 6.96
C LEU A 473 -1.78 23.86 7.94
N ALA A 474 -2.48 22.84 7.45
CA ALA A 474 -2.90 21.68 8.26
C ALA A 474 -1.69 21.01 8.94
N HIS A 475 -0.64 20.74 8.14
CA HIS A 475 0.58 20.12 8.64
C HIS A 475 1.30 21.00 9.67
N ARG A 476 1.37 22.33 9.47
CA ARG A 476 1.92 23.26 10.47
C ARG A 476 1.13 23.20 11.77
N GLN A 477 -0.19 23.28 11.70
CA GLN A 477 -1.05 23.22 12.89
C GLN A 477 -0.84 21.90 13.64
N ALA A 478 -0.89 20.77 12.94
CA ALA A 478 -0.65 19.45 13.53
C ALA A 478 0.74 19.31 14.18
N ALA A 479 1.80 19.84 13.55
CA ALA A 479 3.18 19.71 14.02
C ALA A 479 3.52 20.65 15.18
N THR A 480 2.87 21.82 15.24
CA THR A 480 3.21 22.88 16.21
C THR A 480 2.21 23.04 17.35
N HIS A 481 0.99 22.53 17.22
CA HIS A 481 -0.01 22.63 18.28
C HIS A 481 0.46 21.81 19.51
N PRO A 482 0.41 22.38 20.73
CA PRO A 482 0.98 21.76 21.93
C PRO A 482 0.43 20.37 22.25
N GLU A 483 -0.84 20.12 21.93
CA GLU A 483 -1.54 18.87 22.26
C GLU A 483 -1.35 17.76 21.22
N THR A 484 -0.92 18.10 20.00
CA THR A 484 -0.76 17.12 18.91
C THR A 484 0.71 16.82 18.69
N ARG A 485 1.50 17.80 18.25
CA ARG A 485 2.92 17.66 17.87
C ARG A 485 3.15 16.43 16.96
N ILE A 486 2.45 16.38 15.83
CA ILE A 486 2.46 15.24 14.88
C ILE A 486 3.01 15.65 13.51
N LEU A 487 3.89 14.83 12.94
CA LEU A 487 4.31 14.85 11.53
C LEU A 487 3.52 13.82 10.74
N HIS A 488 3.24 14.09 9.46
CA HIS A 488 2.42 13.22 8.63
C HIS A 488 3.18 11.98 8.15
N CYS A 489 4.45 12.12 7.74
CA CYS A 489 5.35 11.04 7.29
C CYS A 489 4.94 10.32 5.99
N ASP A 490 3.91 10.79 5.29
CA ASP A 490 3.45 10.24 4.00
C ASP A 490 2.79 11.32 3.13
N ILE A 491 3.41 12.50 3.05
CA ILE A 491 2.93 13.54 2.14
C ILE A 491 3.13 13.07 0.70
N SER A 492 2.02 12.95 -0.02
CA SER A 492 1.99 12.50 -1.40
C SER A 492 0.82 13.12 -2.17
N GLY A 493 0.86 13.04 -3.50
CA GLY A 493 -0.25 13.48 -4.35
C GLY A 493 -1.58 12.75 -4.11
N GLY A 494 -1.52 11.51 -3.60
CA GLY A 494 -2.71 10.72 -3.26
C GLY A 494 -3.35 11.12 -1.93
N ASN A 495 -2.59 11.78 -1.05
CA ASN A 495 -3.00 12.16 0.30
C ASN A 495 -3.36 13.64 0.42
N ILE A 496 -3.24 14.41 -0.66
CA ILE A 496 -3.79 15.76 -0.78
C ILE A 496 -5.03 15.65 -1.67
N LEU A 497 -6.19 15.99 -1.13
CA LEU A 497 -7.47 15.91 -1.83
C LEU A 497 -8.13 17.28 -1.93
N ILE A 498 -9.07 17.42 -2.86
CA ILE A 498 -9.81 18.64 -3.12
C ILE A 498 -11.21 18.50 -2.53
N TYR A 499 -11.63 19.45 -1.70
CA TYR A 499 -12.98 19.53 -1.18
C TYR A 499 -13.57 20.92 -1.41
N PRO A 500 -14.70 21.07 -2.13
CA PRO A 500 -15.41 22.33 -2.22
C PRO A 500 -15.96 22.71 -0.85
N LYS A 501 -15.57 23.87 -0.33
CA LYS A 501 -15.96 24.37 0.98
C LYS A 501 -16.63 25.73 0.82
N ILE A 502 -17.77 25.90 1.47
CA ILE A 502 -18.43 27.20 1.57
C ILE A 502 -17.67 28.03 2.59
N LYS A 503 -17.00 29.09 2.16
CA LYS A 503 -16.35 30.08 3.02
C LYS A 503 -17.14 31.39 2.97
N ARG A 504 -17.21 32.08 4.11
CA ARG A 504 -17.81 33.40 4.25
C ARG A 504 -16.72 34.43 4.47
N ASP A 505 -17.04 35.69 4.23
CA ASP A 505 -16.13 36.78 4.55
C ASP A 505 -15.97 36.96 6.09
N ARG A 506 -15.16 37.93 6.49
CA ARG A 506 -14.90 38.22 7.91
C ARG A 506 -16.13 38.72 8.67
N GLU A 507 -17.12 39.28 7.97
CA GLU A 507 -18.38 39.75 8.54
C GLU A 507 -19.44 38.64 8.59
N GLY A 508 -19.11 37.43 8.11
CA GLY A 508 -20.05 36.32 7.98
C GLY A 508 -21.04 36.49 6.82
N LYS A 509 -20.79 37.45 5.93
CA LYS A 509 -21.60 37.76 4.76
C LYS A 509 -20.98 37.13 3.51
N ASP A 510 -21.74 37.16 2.41
CA ASP A 510 -21.32 36.75 1.07
C ASP A 510 -20.66 35.36 0.99
N PRO A 511 -21.46 34.28 1.04
CA PRO A 511 -20.91 32.94 0.93
C PRO A 511 -20.31 32.68 -0.46
N ALA A 512 -19.12 32.10 -0.48
CA ALA A 512 -18.45 31.67 -1.69
C ALA A 512 -18.04 30.20 -1.58
N LEU A 513 -18.30 29.44 -2.64
CA LEU A 513 -17.78 28.09 -2.77
C LEU A 513 -16.36 28.17 -3.32
N ILE A 514 -15.40 27.62 -2.58
CA ILE A 514 -14.00 27.57 -3.02
C ILE A 514 -13.44 26.16 -2.84
N TRP A 515 -12.52 25.75 -3.70
CA TRP A 515 -11.85 24.47 -3.54
C TRP A 515 -10.78 24.60 -2.47
N THR A 516 -10.86 23.71 -1.48
CA THR A 516 -9.95 23.68 -0.32
C THR A 516 -9.16 22.38 -0.34
N GLY A 517 -7.87 22.45 -0.03
CA GLY A 517 -7.03 21.27 0.14
C GLY A 517 -7.33 20.55 1.46
N ILE A 518 -7.46 19.22 1.42
CA ILE A 518 -7.62 18.37 2.61
C ILE A 518 -6.47 17.35 2.65
N LEU A 519 -5.72 17.33 3.75
CA LEU A 519 -4.61 16.40 3.99
C LEU A 519 -5.11 15.13 4.70
N THR A 520 -5.02 13.99 4.02
CA THR A 520 -5.60 12.70 4.41
C THR A 520 -4.55 11.62 4.64
N ASP A 521 -4.97 10.45 5.17
CA ASP A 521 -4.11 9.28 5.42
C ASP A 521 -3.01 9.49 6.47
N TRP A 522 -3.45 9.83 7.69
CA TRP A 522 -2.57 10.07 8.85
C TRP A 522 -2.08 8.79 9.55
N GLU A 523 -2.19 7.63 8.91
CA GLU A 523 -1.88 6.34 9.53
C GLU A 523 -0.38 6.12 9.83
N LEU A 524 0.50 6.75 9.04
CA LEU A 524 1.96 6.67 9.18
C LEU A 524 2.52 7.78 10.06
N SER A 525 1.64 8.62 10.61
CA SER A 525 2.00 9.79 11.37
C SER A 525 2.77 9.45 12.64
N LYS A 526 3.64 10.38 13.05
CA LYS A 526 4.52 10.21 14.20
C LYS A 526 4.61 11.49 15.00
N SER A 527 4.82 11.35 16.31
CA SER A 527 5.12 12.51 17.13
C SER A 527 6.44 13.16 16.68
N VAL A 528 6.46 14.50 16.69
CA VAL A 528 7.67 15.32 16.45
C VAL A 528 8.77 14.98 17.47
N ASP A 529 8.38 14.55 18.68
CA ASP A 529 9.31 14.21 19.77
C ASP A 529 9.79 12.75 19.69
N ALA A 530 9.39 12.00 18.66
CA ALA A 530 9.82 10.62 18.51
C ALA A 530 11.30 10.54 18.09
N GLN A 531 12.19 10.43 19.07
CA GLN A 531 13.63 10.17 18.84
C GLN A 531 13.96 8.71 18.51
N GLU A 532 13.00 7.79 18.59
CA GLU A 532 13.29 6.36 18.40
C GLU A 532 13.64 6.04 16.95
N ALA A 533 14.92 5.70 16.73
CA ALA A 533 15.36 5.03 15.52
C ALA A 533 14.66 3.66 15.44
N ALA A 534 13.69 3.52 14.55
CA ALA A 534 13.13 2.22 14.24
C ALA A 534 14.24 1.31 13.67
N SER A 535 14.15 0.00 13.91
CA SER A 535 15.10 -0.94 13.31
C SER A 535 15.00 -0.89 11.79
N LYS A 536 16.12 -1.14 11.07
CA LYS A 536 16.19 -1.19 9.59
C LYS A 536 15.02 -1.97 8.95
N ALA A 537 14.57 -3.06 9.59
CA ALA A 537 13.48 -3.91 9.11
C ALA A 537 12.06 -3.33 9.32
N THR A 538 11.89 -2.40 10.26
CA THR A 538 10.58 -1.79 10.58
C THR A 538 10.37 -0.47 9.82
N GLN A 539 11.42 0.18 9.33
CA GLN A 539 11.33 1.47 8.62
C GLN A 539 10.99 1.33 7.14
N VAL A 540 11.57 0.36 6.42
CA VAL A 540 11.38 0.20 4.95
C VAL A 540 9.90 0.08 4.56
N ASP A 541 9.07 -0.54 5.40
CA ASP A 541 7.62 -0.66 5.17
C ASP A 541 6.77 0.26 6.07
N ARG A 542 7.41 1.20 6.79
CA ARG A 542 6.79 2.38 7.40
C ARG A 542 7.05 3.64 6.58
N MET A 543 7.74 3.50 5.45
CA MET A 543 8.10 4.59 4.58
C MET A 543 7.00 4.72 3.55
N GLY A 544 6.36 5.88 3.57
CA GLY A 544 5.28 6.24 2.67
C GLY A 544 5.72 6.26 1.21
N THR A 545 5.13 7.14 0.44
CA THR A 545 5.32 7.16 -1.02
C THR A 545 6.75 7.60 -1.38
N LEU A 546 7.64 6.65 -1.68
CA LEU A 546 9.08 6.86 -1.94
C LEU A 546 9.36 7.97 -2.99
N GLN A 547 8.48 8.09 -3.98
CA GLN A 547 8.50 9.13 -5.00
C GLN A 547 8.62 10.54 -4.39
N PHE A 548 7.82 10.84 -3.37
CA PHE A 548 7.72 12.17 -2.75
C PHE A 548 8.62 12.32 -1.53
N MET A 549 9.30 11.26 -1.11
CA MET A 549 10.19 11.28 0.04
C MET A 549 11.44 12.17 -0.17
N SER A 550 11.95 12.78 0.90
CA SER A 550 13.17 13.59 0.85
C SER A 550 14.41 12.79 0.45
N VAL A 551 15.37 13.43 -0.22
CA VAL A 551 16.67 12.81 -0.55
C VAL A 551 17.41 12.35 0.71
N ASN A 552 17.27 13.09 1.81
CA ASN A 552 17.85 12.76 3.11
C ASN A 552 17.32 11.42 3.66
N LEU A 553 16.00 11.20 3.63
CA LEU A 553 15.37 9.96 4.09
C LEU A 553 15.65 8.79 3.15
N LEU A 554 15.68 9.02 1.84
CA LEU A 554 16.04 8.00 0.85
C LEU A 554 17.49 7.52 1.03
N THR A 555 18.41 8.43 1.38
CA THR A 555 19.82 8.09 1.62
C THR A 555 20.04 7.49 3.01
N HIS A 556 19.31 7.97 4.03
CA HIS A 556 19.49 7.61 5.44
C HIS A 556 18.20 7.09 6.05
N ILE A 557 17.79 5.91 5.60
CA ILE A 557 16.53 5.23 5.95
C ILE A 557 16.25 5.12 7.45
N ASN A 558 17.30 5.19 8.28
CA ASN A 558 17.24 5.00 9.72
C ASN A 558 16.96 6.28 10.53
N LYS A 559 17.02 7.46 9.91
CA LYS A 559 16.88 8.73 10.62
C LYS A 559 15.41 9.05 10.93
N PRO A 560 15.13 9.76 12.03
CA PRO A 560 13.80 10.31 12.27
C PRO A 560 13.46 11.34 11.20
N VAL A 561 12.17 11.40 10.85
CA VAL A 561 11.62 12.39 9.92
C VAL A 561 11.63 13.76 10.59
N THR A 562 12.00 14.79 9.84
CA THR A 562 12.01 16.18 10.30
C THR A 562 11.04 17.05 9.50
N ILE A 563 10.75 18.26 9.98
CA ILE A 563 9.93 19.23 9.23
C ILE A 563 10.53 19.51 7.86
N ALA A 564 11.85 19.66 7.75
CA ALA A 564 12.52 19.87 6.47
C ALA A 564 12.24 18.74 5.46
N ASP A 565 12.19 17.48 5.93
CA ASP A 565 11.86 16.34 5.08
C ASP A 565 10.40 16.41 4.57
N GLU A 566 9.45 16.80 5.41
CA GLU A 566 8.03 16.96 5.04
C GLU A 566 7.82 18.14 4.08
N LEU A 567 8.54 19.26 4.28
CA LEU A 567 8.53 20.40 3.37
C LEU A 567 9.10 20.04 1.99
N GLU A 568 10.15 19.23 1.94
CA GLU A 568 10.66 18.69 0.68
C GLU A 568 9.62 17.80 -0.01
N SER A 569 8.82 17.02 0.74
CA SER A 569 7.74 16.24 0.16
C SER A 569 6.64 17.10 -0.47
N PHE A 570 6.24 18.21 0.16
CA PHE A 570 5.33 19.18 -0.46
C PHE A 570 5.91 19.78 -1.75
N PHE A 571 7.21 20.10 -1.77
CA PHE A 571 7.90 20.56 -2.99
C PHE A 571 7.83 19.50 -4.10
N HIS A 572 8.10 18.22 -3.79
CA HIS A 572 8.02 17.14 -4.76
C HIS A 572 6.60 16.95 -5.32
N VAL A 573 5.55 17.15 -4.52
CA VAL A 573 4.16 17.16 -4.99
C VAL A 573 3.94 18.30 -5.99
N LEU A 574 4.35 19.53 -5.65
CA LEU A 574 4.23 20.68 -6.56
C LEU A 574 4.93 20.42 -7.89
N VAL A 575 6.17 19.93 -7.87
CA VAL A 575 6.94 19.60 -9.08
C VAL A 575 6.24 18.53 -9.92
N TYR A 576 5.77 17.44 -9.29
CA TYR A 576 5.12 16.35 -10.02
C TYR A 576 3.87 16.82 -10.75
N TYR A 577 2.96 17.50 -10.06
CA TYR A 577 1.70 17.97 -10.68
C TYR A 577 1.92 19.13 -11.63
N ALA A 578 2.88 20.02 -11.36
CA ALA A 578 3.23 21.08 -12.31
C ALA A 578 3.72 20.48 -13.63
N VAL A 579 4.74 19.61 -13.60
CA VAL A 579 5.29 18.99 -14.83
C VAL A 579 4.26 18.12 -15.54
N SER A 580 3.42 17.40 -14.79
CA SER A 580 2.44 16.48 -15.38
C SER A 580 1.27 17.19 -16.05
N ASN A 581 0.92 18.41 -15.59
CA ASN A 581 -0.37 19.01 -15.92
C ASN A 581 -0.31 20.47 -16.39
N LEU A 582 0.77 21.21 -16.17
CA LEU A 582 0.92 22.59 -16.62
C LEU A 582 1.73 22.68 -17.91
N ARG A 583 1.41 23.68 -18.73
CA ARG A 583 2.18 23.98 -19.95
C ARG A 583 3.61 24.34 -19.54
N SER A 584 4.58 23.73 -20.21
CA SER A 584 6.00 23.98 -19.96
C SER A 584 6.81 23.73 -21.22
N ASN A 585 8.09 24.07 -21.19
CA ASN A 585 9.05 23.69 -22.23
C ASN A 585 9.44 22.19 -22.20
N CYS A 586 8.88 21.38 -21.30
CA CYS A 586 9.20 19.95 -21.21
C CYS A 586 8.43 19.14 -22.25
N THR A 587 9.10 18.76 -23.34
CA THR A 587 8.49 17.96 -24.41
C THR A 587 8.29 16.47 -24.04
N GLY A 588 9.14 15.96 -23.14
CA GLY A 588 9.17 14.54 -22.73
C GLY A 588 8.67 14.31 -21.31
N ILE A 589 7.47 14.76 -20.97
CA ILE A 589 6.89 14.73 -19.61
C ILE A 589 7.06 13.38 -18.91
N ALA A 590 6.62 12.28 -19.55
CA ALA A 590 6.71 10.94 -18.96
C ALA A 590 8.16 10.53 -18.67
N SER A 591 9.08 10.77 -19.62
CA SER A 591 10.50 10.47 -19.43
C SER A 591 11.13 11.35 -18.36
N TRP A 592 10.73 12.62 -18.27
CA TRP A 592 11.22 13.53 -17.24
C TRP A 592 10.80 13.04 -15.85
N ILE A 593 9.52 12.71 -15.68
CA ILE A 593 8.97 12.16 -14.43
C ILE A 593 9.69 10.87 -14.06
N ASP A 594 9.83 9.92 -14.99
CA ASP A 594 10.51 8.65 -14.72
C ASP A 594 11.96 8.85 -14.29
N ASN A 595 12.68 9.77 -14.94
CA ASN A 595 14.06 10.07 -14.59
C ASN A 595 14.19 10.74 -13.21
N PHE A 596 13.31 11.68 -12.88
CA PHE A 596 13.37 12.42 -11.61
C PHE A 596 12.84 11.58 -10.44
N PHE A 597 11.71 10.90 -10.62
CA PHE A 597 10.98 10.27 -9.52
C PHE A 597 11.22 8.77 -9.37
N HIS A 598 11.54 8.06 -10.46
CA HIS A 598 11.56 6.58 -10.47
C HIS A 598 12.97 5.98 -10.59
N ASN A 599 14.01 6.78 -10.86
CA ASN A 599 15.36 6.27 -11.04
C ASN A 599 16.11 6.15 -9.69
N TYR A 600 16.20 4.93 -9.14
CA TYR A 600 16.78 4.67 -7.83
C TYR A 600 18.03 3.79 -7.92
N ALA A 601 19.15 4.27 -7.37
CA ALA A 601 20.44 3.58 -7.34
C ALA A 601 20.65 2.69 -6.10
N GLY A 602 19.79 2.78 -5.07
CA GLY A 602 19.91 2.04 -3.81
C GLY A 602 20.39 2.89 -2.64
N PRO A 603 20.03 2.55 -1.38
CA PRO A 603 20.47 3.29 -0.19
C PRO A 603 22.00 3.20 -0.03
N GLU A 604 22.59 4.17 0.68
CA GLU A 604 24.04 4.24 0.97
C GLU A 604 24.94 4.43 -0.27
N ARG A 605 24.39 4.80 -1.43
CA ARG A 605 25.16 5.18 -2.63
C ARG A 605 25.15 6.70 -2.84
N MET A 606 26.25 7.24 -3.36
CA MET A 606 26.27 8.62 -3.87
C MET A 606 25.24 8.73 -5.00
N LEU A 607 24.37 9.74 -4.96
CA LEU A 607 23.25 9.92 -5.89
C LEU A 607 22.20 8.78 -5.84
N THR A 608 21.75 8.46 -4.62
CA THR A 608 20.80 7.36 -4.31
C THR A 608 19.51 7.37 -5.16
N CYS A 609 18.99 8.54 -5.54
CA CYS A 609 17.80 8.69 -6.40
C CYS A 609 18.09 9.37 -7.74
N GLY A 610 19.31 9.17 -8.27
CA GLY A 610 19.67 9.63 -9.60
C GLY A 610 19.58 11.16 -9.74
N PRO A 611 18.92 11.69 -10.80
CA PRO A 611 18.77 13.12 -11.03
C PRO A 611 18.19 13.90 -9.86
N LYS A 612 17.27 13.33 -9.08
CA LYS A 612 16.67 14.00 -7.91
C LYS A 612 17.73 14.38 -6.89
N SER A 613 18.58 13.43 -6.48
CA SER A 613 19.70 13.74 -5.57
C SER A 613 20.68 14.74 -6.17
N VAL A 614 21.01 14.66 -7.47
CA VAL A 614 21.89 15.64 -8.13
C VAL A 614 21.30 17.05 -8.04
N ILE A 615 20.00 17.18 -8.29
CA ILE A 615 19.32 18.47 -8.30
C ILE A 615 19.23 19.04 -6.90
N MET A 616 18.82 18.24 -5.91
CA MET A 616 18.67 18.69 -4.53
C MET A 616 20.01 18.99 -3.86
N GLU A 617 21.06 18.19 -4.12
CA GLU A 617 22.32 18.27 -3.38
C GLU A 617 23.40 19.09 -4.11
N MET A 618 23.35 19.20 -5.45
CA MET A 618 24.44 19.79 -6.24
C MET A 618 23.99 20.99 -7.08
N THR A 619 23.03 20.83 -7.99
CA THR A 619 22.75 21.86 -9.02
C THR A 619 21.76 22.93 -8.56
N GLY A 620 20.71 22.56 -7.82
CA GLY A 620 19.63 23.49 -7.42
C GLY A 620 18.80 24.01 -8.58
N SER A 621 18.79 23.29 -9.72
CA SER A 621 18.09 23.69 -10.93
C SER A 621 17.32 22.51 -11.51
N LEU A 622 16.04 22.73 -11.84
CA LEU A 622 15.23 21.77 -12.59
C LEU A 622 15.54 21.96 -14.08
N GLU A 623 15.98 20.90 -14.76
CA GLU A 623 16.44 20.98 -16.15
C GLU A 623 15.66 20.01 -17.07
N THR A 624 15.48 20.42 -18.32
CA THR A 624 14.95 19.61 -19.42
C THR A 624 16.09 19.08 -20.28
N ARG A 625 15.95 17.87 -20.84
CA ARG A 625 16.94 17.30 -21.79
C ARG A 625 16.64 17.68 -23.24
N SER A 626 15.39 17.99 -23.56
CA SER A 626 14.94 18.33 -24.90
C SER A 626 13.78 19.33 -24.84
N PRO A 627 14.01 20.61 -25.19
CA PRO A 627 15.32 21.22 -25.42
C PRO A 627 16.18 21.20 -24.14
N PRO A 628 17.53 21.14 -24.24
CA PRO A 628 18.39 21.27 -23.07
C PRO A 628 18.28 22.68 -22.48
N GLY A 629 18.00 22.79 -21.20
CA GLY A 629 17.85 24.08 -20.52
C GLY A 629 17.07 23.99 -19.21
N PRO A 630 16.78 25.14 -18.56
CA PRO A 630 15.93 25.16 -17.38
C PRO A 630 14.50 24.72 -17.73
N LEU A 631 13.88 23.95 -16.83
CA LEU A 631 12.45 23.68 -16.90
C LEU A 631 11.69 24.97 -16.58
N LEU A 632 10.87 25.43 -17.52
CA LEU A 632 10.09 26.66 -17.41
C LEU A 632 8.62 26.39 -17.72
N PHE A 633 7.75 26.87 -16.85
CA PHE A 633 6.29 26.86 -17.01
C PHE A 633 5.77 28.12 -17.69
N TYR A 634 6.56 29.19 -17.71
CA TYR A 634 6.15 30.51 -18.22
C TYR A 634 4.93 31.06 -17.46
N SER A 635 4.83 30.69 -16.18
CA SER A 635 3.78 31.13 -15.26
C SER A 635 4.40 31.44 -13.90
N PRO A 636 3.65 32.01 -12.94
CA PRO A 636 4.16 32.24 -11.59
C PRO A 636 4.68 30.97 -10.88
N MET A 637 4.36 29.77 -11.39
CA MET A 637 4.90 28.50 -10.90
C MET A 637 6.44 28.46 -10.91
N ASP A 638 7.11 29.13 -11.86
CA ASP A 638 8.57 29.22 -11.89
C ASP A 638 9.12 29.91 -10.62
N ASN A 639 8.44 30.97 -10.19
CA ASN A 639 8.77 31.72 -8.98
C ASN A 639 8.32 31.00 -7.69
N VAL A 640 7.38 30.06 -7.79
CA VAL A 640 7.02 29.17 -6.68
C VAL A 640 8.15 28.19 -6.42
N LEU A 641 8.63 27.50 -7.45
CA LEU A 641 9.56 26.37 -7.30
C LEU A 641 11.01 26.80 -7.02
N ALA A 642 11.52 27.83 -7.71
CA ALA A 642 12.94 28.17 -7.65
C ALA A 642 13.46 28.58 -6.25
N PRO A 643 12.77 29.44 -5.47
CA PRO A 643 13.23 29.82 -4.12
C PRO A 643 13.18 28.67 -3.11
N ILE A 644 12.18 27.78 -3.24
CA ILE A 644 12.07 26.58 -2.42
C ILE A 644 13.25 25.64 -2.71
N LEU A 645 13.54 25.39 -3.99
CA LEU A 645 14.66 24.54 -4.42
C LEU A 645 16.02 25.11 -3.97
N THR A 646 16.18 26.43 -4.04
CA THR A 646 17.38 27.12 -3.56
C THR A 646 17.60 26.89 -2.06
N SER A 647 16.52 27.01 -1.26
CA SER A 647 16.57 26.77 0.18
C SER A 647 16.87 25.30 0.51
N LEU A 648 16.28 24.36 -0.24
CA LEU A 648 16.56 22.93 -0.10
C LEU A 648 18.02 22.59 -0.42
N ARG A 649 18.58 23.15 -1.49
CA ARG A 649 20.00 22.98 -1.82
C ARG A 649 20.91 23.50 -0.72
N ALA A 650 20.65 24.71 -0.23
CA ALA A 650 21.42 25.30 0.86
C ALA A 650 21.36 24.43 2.13
N HIS A 651 20.18 23.86 2.44
CA HIS A 651 20.00 22.91 3.52
C HIS A 651 20.87 21.64 3.35
N TYR A 652 20.89 21.04 2.16
CA TYR A 652 21.76 19.89 1.89
C TYR A 652 23.26 20.23 2.01
N LYS A 653 23.68 21.42 1.53
CA LYS A 653 25.07 21.90 1.68
C LYS A 653 25.46 22.05 3.15
N VAL A 654 24.62 22.68 3.96
CA VAL A 654 24.83 22.83 5.42
C VAL A 654 24.88 21.46 6.10
N MET A 655 23.93 20.57 5.79
CA MET A 655 23.93 19.22 6.33
C MET A 655 25.19 18.43 5.99
N ALA A 656 25.67 18.51 4.74
CA ALA A 656 26.87 17.81 4.29
C ALA A 656 28.11 18.32 5.04
N TYR A 657 28.22 19.63 5.24
CA TYR A 657 29.29 20.26 6.00
C TYR A 657 29.30 19.84 7.47
N GLU A 658 28.16 19.93 8.16
CA GLU A 658 28.09 19.56 9.58
C GLU A 658 28.35 18.06 9.79
N ARG A 659 27.97 17.20 8.84
CA ARG A 659 28.35 15.77 8.85
C ARG A 659 29.85 15.57 8.68
N ALA A 660 30.48 16.28 7.75
CA ALA A 660 31.92 16.21 7.53
C ALA A 660 32.70 16.70 8.77
N LYS A 661 32.21 17.74 9.44
CA LYS A 661 32.77 18.27 10.69
C LYS A 661 32.60 17.32 11.88
N ALA A 662 31.45 16.63 11.96
CA ALA A 662 31.17 15.65 13.00
C ALA A 662 31.86 14.30 12.80
N ALA A 663 32.38 14.01 11.59
CA ALA A 663 33.11 12.78 11.32
C ALA A 663 34.42 12.75 12.14
N PRO A 664 34.74 11.63 12.84
CA PRO A 664 35.98 11.53 13.59
C PRO A 664 37.17 11.74 12.64
N ARG A 665 38.09 12.64 13.00
CA ARG A 665 39.33 12.85 12.25
C ARG A 665 39.98 11.49 12.04
N ARG A 666 40.08 11.05 10.79
CA ARG A 666 40.92 9.89 10.44
C ARG A 666 42.32 10.20 10.96
N THR A 667 42.71 9.61 12.09
CA THR A 667 44.12 9.41 12.38
C THR A 667 44.61 8.54 11.24
N ARG A 668 45.26 9.14 10.24
CA ARG A 668 46.12 8.37 9.34
C ARG A 668 46.94 7.46 10.24
N PRO A 669 46.99 6.14 10.01
CA PRO A 669 48.02 5.32 10.62
C PRO A 669 49.33 6.05 10.39
N ARG A 670 50.11 6.31 11.45
CA ARG A 670 51.50 6.72 11.30
C ARG A 670 52.21 5.53 10.66
N THR A 671 52.10 5.39 9.34
CA THR A 671 53.14 4.70 8.59
C THR A 671 54.42 5.46 8.89
N PRO A 672 55.52 4.78 9.27
CA PRO A 672 56.83 5.41 9.34
C PRO A 672 57.07 6.16 8.03
N PRO A 673 57.72 7.34 8.05
CA PRO A 673 58.15 7.94 6.79
C PRO A 673 58.94 6.88 6.02
N PRO A 674 58.69 6.68 4.72
CA PRO A 674 59.57 5.84 3.92
C PRO A 674 61.01 6.38 4.06
N PRO A 675 62.04 5.51 4.01
CA PRO A 675 63.42 5.96 4.01
C PRO A 675 63.60 7.05 2.94
N PRO A 676 64.46 8.06 3.18
CA PRO A 676 64.66 9.13 2.22
C PRO A 676 64.98 8.51 0.85
N PRO A 677 64.26 8.89 -0.21
CA PRO A 677 64.68 8.49 -1.55
C PRO A 677 66.09 9.04 -1.78
N ASP A 678 66.92 8.27 -2.49
CA ASP A 678 68.21 8.74 -3.01
C ASP A 678 68.05 10.15 -3.59
N PRO A 679 69.03 11.05 -3.43
CA PRO A 679 68.91 12.41 -3.92
C PRO A 679 68.61 12.36 -5.43
N ALA A 680 67.34 12.63 -5.76
CA ALA A 680 66.95 12.84 -7.13
C ALA A 680 67.79 14.02 -7.64
N PRO A 681 68.31 13.95 -8.88
CA PRO A 681 68.97 15.11 -9.47
C PRO A 681 68.00 16.29 -9.36
N PRO A 682 68.48 17.51 -9.05
CA PRO A 682 67.60 18.65 -8.87
C PRO A 682 66.67 18.71 -10.08
N ARG A 683 65.35 18.60 -9.83
CA ARG A 683 64.37 18.95 -10.83
C ARG A 683 64.62 20.42 -11.13
N LEU A 684 65.25 20.68 -12.27
CA LEU A 684 65.21 21.98 -12.92
C LEU A 684 63.72 22.25 -13.14
N LEU A 685 63.10 22.98 -12.19
CA LEU A 685 61.96 23.81 -12.53
C LEU A 685 62.45 24.65 -13.71
N PRO A 686 61.73 24.70 -14.85
CA PRO A 686 62.13 25.60 -15.91
C PRO A 686 62.22 26.98 -15.28
N GLU A 687 63.38 27.62 -15.37
CA GLU A 687 63.50 29.05 -15.09
C GLU A 687 62.52 29.73 -16.06
N ILE A 688 61.34 30.05 -15.56
CA ILE A 688 60.38 30.86 -16.30
C ILE A 688 61.01 32.23 -16.33
N ASP A 689 61.49 32.63 -17.50
CA ASP A 689 61.95 33.97 -17.77
C ASP A 689 60.81 34.96 -17.49
N GLU A 690 60.83 35.57 -16.30
CA GLU A 690 59.81 36.51 -15.85
C GLU A 690 59.74 37.77 -16.73
N SER A 691 60.76 38.00 -17.59
CA SER A 691 60.76 39.11 -18.55
C SER A 691 59.82 38.91 -19.75
N LYS A 692 59.27 37.69 -19.93
CA LYS A 692 58.33 37.36 -21.03
C LYS A 692 56.86 37.54 -20.69
N TYR A 693 56.50 37.81 -19.44
CA TYR A 693 55.11 37.92 -19.01
C TYR A 693 54.80 39.32 -18.49
N ASN A 694 53.59 39.81 -18.77
CA ASN A 694 53.11 41.08 -18.24
C ASN A 694 53.17 41.05 -16.68
N PRO A 695 53.85 42.02 -16.04
CA PRO A 695 54.02 42.06 -14.58
C PRO A 695 52.71 41.98 -13.80
N GLU A 696 51.62 42.55 -14.34
CA GLU A 696 50.30 42.52 -13.70
C GLU A 696 49.67 41.13 -13.71
N ASP A 697 49.82 40.38 -14.80
CA ASP A 697 49.25 39.03 -14.93
C ASP A 697 50.04 38.02 -14.09
N LEU A 698 51.37 38.19 -14.01
CA LEU A 698 52.22 37.41 -13.13
C LEU A 698 51.91 37.69 -11.66
N ALA A 699 51.65 38.95 -11.29
CA ALA A 699 51.22 39.34 -9.95
C ALA A 699 49.83 38.78 -9.61
N ARG A 700 48.88 38.80 -10.56
CA ARG A 700 47.52 38.24 -10.40
C ARG A 700 47.54 36.73 -10.24
N TRP A 701 48.36 36.03 -11.00
CA TRP A 701 48.58 34.59 -10.90
C TRP A 701 49.26 34.21 -9.58
N LYS A 702 50.32 34.93 -9.17
CA LYS A 702 50.98 34.75 -7.86
C LYS A 702 50.04 35.09 -6.70
N ALA A 703 49.15 36.07 -6.86
CA ALA A 703 48.11 36.40 -5.87
C ALA A 703 47.04 35.30 -5.79
N SER A 704 46.64 34.70 -6.91
CA SER A 704 45.75 33.53 -6.96
C SER A 704 46.34 32.29 -6.31
N LEU A 705 47.66 32.12 -6.33
CA LEU A 705 48.36 31.04 -5.61
C LEU A 705 48.50 31.31 -4.10
N LYS A 706 48.51 32.59 -3.69
CA LYS A 706 48.57 33.03 -2.28
C LYS A 706 47.20 33.12 -1.61
N ALA A 707 46.15 33.44 -2.37
CA ALA A 707 44.76 33.31 -1.92
C ALA A 707 44.43 31.82 -1.91
N GLY A 708 44.66 31.17 -0.77
CA GLY A 708 44.45 29.72 -0.61
C GLY A 708 43.11 29.26 -1.18
N ILE A 709 43.07 28.02 -1.66
CA ILE A 709 41.87 27.34 -2.16
C ILE A 709 40.72 27.61 -1.19
N VAL A 710 39.76 28.45 -1.58
CA VAL A 710 38.48 28.57 -0.87
C VAL A 710 37.87 27.18 -0.94
N ASP A 711 37.69 26.56 0.22
CA ASP A 711 37.01 25.27 0.30
C ASP A 711 35.55 25.49 -0.09
N ASP A 712 35.22 25.29 -1.36
CA ASP A 712 33.89 25.41 -2.00
C ASP A 712 32.81 24.61 -1.24
N PHE A 713 33.25 23.67 -0.40
CA PHE A 713 32.42 22.85 0.47
C PHE A 713 31.93 23.55 1.76
N THR A 714 32.51 24.69 2.16
CA THR A 714 32.08 25.40 3.38
C THR A 714 30.82 26.25 3.11
N PRO A 715 29.71 26.07 3.85
CA PRO A 715 28.51 26.87 3.69
C PRO A 715 28.77 28.34 4.03
N THR A 716 28.35 29.24 3.14
CA THR A 716 28.39 30.69 3.35
C THR A 716 27.35 31.11 4.41
N PRO A 717 27.40 32.34 4.95
CA PRO A 717 26.33 32.86 5.80
C PRO A 717 24.97 32.85 5.10
N GLU A 718 24.94 33.15 3.80
CA GLU A 718 23.74 33.10 2.95
C GLU A 718 23.20 31.67 2.83
N ASP A 719 24.06 30.67 2.64
CA ASP A 719 23.66 29.26 2.63
C ASP A 719 23.00 28.87 3.97
N ARG A 720 23.51 29.38 5.09
CA ARG A 720 22.94 29.11 6.42
C ARG A 720 21.59 29.79 6.62
N GLU A 721 21.41 30.99 6.10
CA GLU A 721 20.13 31.72 6.12
C GLU A 721 19.08 31.02 5.26
N LEU A 722 19.44 30.65 4.03
CA LEU A 722 18.57 29.88 3.13
C LEU A 722 18.22 28.51 3.71
N ALA A 723 19.15 27.82 4.36
CA ALA A 723 18.87 26.57 5.05
C ALA A 723 17.91 26.76 6.26
N ALA A 724 17.94 27.92 6.91
CA ALA A 724 17.07 28.22 8.04
C ALA A 724 15.58 28.34 7.64
N ASN A 725 15.30 28.62 6.36
CA ASN A 725 13.93 28.64 5.81
C ASN A 725 13.19 27.30 5.95
N LEU A 726 13.90 26.19 6.17
CA LEU A 726 13.31 24.84 6.28
C LEU A 726 13.27 24.31 7.72
N VAL A 727 13.61 25.14 8.70
CA VAL A 727 13.53 24.78 10.13
C VAL A 727 12.07 24.70 10.58
N ASP A 728 11.22 25.57 10.07
CA ASP A 728 9.78 25.60 10.32
C ASP A 728 9.00 25.88 9.02
N HIS A 729 7.66 25.91 9.10
CA HIS A 729 6.80 26.08 7.94
C HIS A 729 6.70 27.53 7.43
N LYS A 730 7.22 28.53 8.16
CA LYS A 730 6.88 29.95 7.93
C LYS A 730 7.28 30.44 6.55
N PHE A 731 8.50 30.15 6.13
CA PHE A 731 9.00 30.57 4.82
C PHE A 731 8.10 30.04 3.71
N MET A 732 7.85 28.73 3.69
CA MET A 732 7.07 28.11 2.61
C MET A 732 5.63 28.58 2.62
N LEU A 733 5.00 28.75 3.80
CA LEU A 733 3.64 29.30 3.89
C LEU A 733 3.56 30.72 3.34
N ASN A 734 4.45 31.61 3.76
CA ASN A 734 4.48 32.98 3.28
C ASN A 734 4.75 33.03 1.77
N HIS A 735 5.74 32.25 1.30
CA HIS A 735 6.14 32.20 -0.10
C HIS A 735 5.00 31.71 -1.02
N LEU A 736 4.31 30.64 -0.65
CA LEU A 736 3.15 30.15 -1.41
C LEU A 736 1.99 31.14 -1.36
N SER A 737 1.73 31.76 -0.20
CA SER A 737 0.69 32.79 -0.05
C SER A 737 0.98 34.02 -0.92
N ASP A 738 2.21 34.51 -0.94
CA ASP A 738 2.63 35.65 -1.75
C ASP A 738 2.54 35.34 -3.25
N ALA A 739 2.91 34.13 -3.64
CA ALA A 739 2.81 33.68 -5.03
C ALA A 739 1.35 33.67 -5.53
N LEU A 740 0.37 33.35 -4.69
CA LEU A 740 -1.06 33.40 -5.03
C LEU A 740 -1.57 34.82 -5.28
N GLY A 741 -0.93 35.85 -4.70
CA GLY A 741 -1.23 37.26 -4.95
C GLY A 741 -0.79 37.76 -6.33
N SER A 742 -0.06 36.96 -7.09
CA SER A 742 0.43 37.33 -8.43
C SER A 742 -0.72 37.50 -9.42
N ARG A 743 -0.78 38.66 -10.08
CA ARG A 743 -1.75 38.94 -11.16
C ARG A 743 -1.46 38.16 -12.45
N TYR A 744 -0.33 37.47 -12.51
CA TYR A 744 0.12 36.73 -13.70
C TYR A 744 -0.35 35.28 -13.74
N TRP A 745 -1.12 34.81 -12.75
CA TRP A 745 -1.81 33.53 -12.87
C TRP A 745 -2.86 33.62 -13.98
N GLN A 746 -2.55 33.03 -15.13
CA GLN A 746 -3.51 32.85 -16.21
C GLN A 746 -4.30 31.56 -15.95
N GLY A 747 -5.63 31.63 -16.04
CA GLY A 747 -6.51 30.48 -15.75
C GLY A 747 -6.42 29.33 -16.76
N ASP A 748 -5.60 29.46 -17.81
CA ASP A 748 -5.41 28.49 -18.90
C ASP A 748 -3.99 27.89 -18.96
N ASP A 749 -3.21 28.01 -17.88
CA ASP A 749 -1.84 27.47 -17.80
C ASP A 749 -1.79 25.93 -17.74
N ARG A 750 -2.94 25.26 -17.60
CA ARG A 750 -3.06 23.81 -17.63
C ARG A 750 -3.00 23.27 -19.08
N ILE A 751 -2.37 22.12 -19.26
CA ILE A 751 -2.41 21.36 -20.51
C ILE A 751 -3.88 20.96 -20.77
N PRO A 752 -4.47 21.29 -21.94
CA PRO A 752 -5.84 20.93 -22.25
C PRO A 752 -6.05 19.41 -22.12
N THR A 753 -7.10 19.00 -21.44
CA THR A 753 -7.49 17.60 -21.42
C THR A 753 -8.34 17.28 -22.66
N THR A 754 -8.37 16.02 -23.09
CA THR A 754 -9.20 15.58 -24.22
C THR A 754 -10.70 15.83 -24.02
N LYS A 755 -11.15 16.12 -22.78
CA LYS A 755 -12.52 16.54 -22.46
C LYS A 755 -12.79 18.02 -22.74
N ASP A 756 -11.76 18.86 -22.80
CA ASP A 756 -11.88 20.31 -23.01
C ASP A 756 -11.97 20.67 -24.51
N SER A 757 -11.95 19.67 -25.40
CA SER A 757 -11.85 19.85 -26.86
C SER A 757 -13.18 19.74 -27.61
N GLU A 758 -14.34 19.66 -26.94
CA GLU A 758 -15.63 19.79 -27.62
C GLU A 758 -16.02 21.28 -27.71
N PRO A 759 -16.03 21.89 -28.92
CA PRO A 759 -16.42 23.29 -29.05
C PRO A 759 -17.92 23.45 -28.82
N ALA A 760 -18.28 24.33 -27.88
CA ALA A 760 -19.60 24.94 -27.84
C ALA A 760 -19.81 25.76 -29.13
N SER A 761 -20.77 25.37 -29.97
CA SER A 761 -21.10 26.10 -31.19
C SER A 761 -22.61 26.09 -31.46
N CYS A 762 -23.21 27.22 -31.09
CA CYS A 762 -24.31 28.00 -31.66
C CYS A 762 -25.45 27.36 -32.47
N CYS A 763 -26.65 27.81 -32.10
CA CYS A 763 -27.92 27.77 -32.84
C CYS A 763 -27.85 28.56 -34.15
N VAL A 764 -28.35 27.99 -35.27
CA VAL A 764 -29.09 28.71 -36.34
C VAL A 764 -30.12 27.74 -36.96
N SER A 765 -31.32 28.28 -37.18
CA SER A 765 -32.55 27.69 -37.71
C SER A 765 -32.61 27.46 -39.24
N GLY A 766 -33.36 26.45 -39.71
CA GLY A 766 -34.01 26.44 -41.04
C GLY A 766 -34.07 25.08 -41.78
N SER A 767 -35.27 24.51 -41.94
CA SER A 767 -35.67 23.24 -42.62
C SER A 767 -35.88 23.40 -44.16
N PRO A 768 -36.45 22.43 -44.94
CA PRO A 768 -36.62 20.95 -44.82
C PRO A 768 -36.14 20.16 -46.09
N PHE A 769 -36.00 18.82 -46.04
CA PHE A 769 -36.49 17.84 -47.06
C PHE A 769 -36.08 16.36 -46.76
N GLU A 770 -37.12 15.52 -46.81
CA GLU A 770 -37.32 14.06 -47.02
C GLU A 770 -36.24 12.96 -46.85
N ALA A 771 -36.57 12.04 -45.91
CA ALA A 771 -36.74 10.57 -46.01
C ALA A 771 -35.63 9.62 -46.54
N ALA A 772 -35.05 8.80 -45.64
CA ALA A 772 -34.95 7.33 -45.74
C ALA A 772 -34.39 6.70 -44.44
N ALA A 773 -34.93 5.55 -44.01
CA ALA A 773 -34.57 4.79 -42.79
C ALA A 773 -33.55 3.65 -43.07
N PRO A 774 -33.26 2.73 -42.13
CA PRO A 774 -32.23 2.81 -41.09
C PRO A 774 -31.12 1.74 -41.26
N ARG A 775 -29.92 1.92 -40.68
CA ARG A 775 -29.01 0.82 -40.26
C ARG A 775 -27.77 1.27 -39.47
N ASP A 776 -27.44 0.43 -38.49
CA ASP A 776 -26.16 0.18 -37.82
C ASP A 776 -25.66 1.13 -36.72
N ALA A 777 -25.92 0.67 -35.48
CA ALA A 777 -25.34 1.15 -34.23
C ALA A 777 -23.82 0.89 -34.20
N LYS A 778 -23.02 1.94 -34.42
CA LYS A 778 -21.59 1.96 -34.11
C LYS A 778 -21.39 2.20 -32.60
N ARG A 779 -20.91 1.14 -31.93
CA ARG A 779 -20.33 1.17 -30.57
C ARG A 779 -19.33 2.33 -30.41
N GLN A 780 -19.66 3.27 -29.54
CA GLN A 780 -18.69 4.20 -28.95
C GLN A 780 -17.71 3.41 -28.07
N ARG A 781 -16.42 3.71 -28.27
CA ARG A 781 -15.28 3.11 -27.58
C ARG A 781 -15.12 3.81 -26.23
N MET A 782 -15.57 3.16 -25.15
CA MET A 782 -15.35 3.65 -23.79
C MET A 782 -13.87 3.55 -23.42
N SER A 783 -13.37 4.61 -22.79
CA SER A 783 -12.03 4.74 -22.22
C SER A 783 -11.76 3.72 -21.12
N GLU A 784 -10.57 3.12 -21.14
CA GLU A 784 -10.07 2.18 -20.13
C GLU A 784 -9.74 2.91 -18.80
N PRO A 785 -9.87 2.24 -17.63
CA PRO A 785 -9.45 2.84 -16.36
C PRO A 785 -7.92 2.76 -16.19
N GLU A 786 -7.33 3.91 -15.83
CA GLU A 786 -5.88 4.12 -15.66
C GLU A 786 -5.33 3.43 -14.40
N ARG A 787 -4.17 2.78 -14.55
CA ARG A 787 -3.42 2.10 -13.48
C ARG A 787 -2.68 3.10 -12.59
N ASN A 788 -2.96 3.06 -11.29
CA ASN A 788 -2.10 3.65 -10.26
C ASN A 788 -0.90 2.73 -10.01
N VAL A 789 0.32 3.27 -10.09
CA VAL A 789 1.58 2.53 -10.03
C VAL A 789 2.28 2.78 -8.69
N SER A 790 2.42 1.73 -7.87
CA SER A 790 3.37 1.69 -6.75
C SER A 790 3.75 0.23 -6.47
N LEU A 791 5.05 -0.10 -6.48
CA LEU A 791 5.61 -1.46 -6.32
C LEU A 791 6.43 -1.57 -5.01
N PRO A 792 6.47 -2.74 -4.30
CA PRO A 792 7.30 -2.92 -3.11
C PRO A 792 8.61 -3.73 -3.31
N ALA A 793 9.59 -3.53 -2.40
CA ALA A 793 10.96 -4.07 -2.44
C ALA A 793 11.21 -5.28 -1.49
N ARG A 794 12.31 -6.03 -1.71
CA ARG A 794 12.55 -7.44 -1.31
C ARG A 794 13.27 -7.66 0.06
N LEU A 795 13.13 -8.90 0.58
CA LEU A 795 13.44 -9.42 1.94
C LEU A 795 14.86 -10.02 2.16
N HIS A 796 15.40 -9.95 3.39
CA HIS A 796 16.47 -10.82 3.95
C HIS A 796 16.39 -10.99 5.51
N PRO A 797 16.99 -12.05 6.14
CA PRO A 797 16.53 -12.62 7.43
C PRO A 797 17.53 -12.56 8.62
N SER A 798 17.07 -12.55 9.90
CA SER A 798 17.86 -13.03 11.06
C SER A 798 17.12 -13.19 12.42
N THR A 799 16.86 -14.45 12.79
CA THR A 799 17.02 -15.17 14.09
C THR A 799 16.44 -14.73 15.47
N ARG A 800 15.64 -15.69 16.03
CA ARG A 800 15.57 -16.30 17.39
C ARG A 800 14.59 -15.81 18.51
N ARG A 801 13.51 -16.63 18.66
CA ARG A 801 12.88 -17.29 19.85
C ARG A 801 12.66 -16.48 21.15
N THR A 802 11.43 -16.35 21.66
CA THR A 802 10.75 -17.40 22.49
C THR A 802 9.23 -17.15 22.71
N GLN A 803 8.46 -18.23 22.50
CA GLN A 803 7.12 -18.69 22.96
C GLN A 803 5.89 -17.75 23.19
N ILE A 804 4.78 -18.25 22.63
CA ILE A 804 3.44 -17.68 22.41
C ILE A 804 2.42 -18.30 23.40
N ARG A 805 1.36 -17.57 23.74
CA ARG A 805 0.06 -18.15 24.05
C ARG A 805 -1.05 -17.49 23.22
N THR A 806 -1.72 -18.34 22.46
CA THR A 806 -2.83 -18.13 21.52
C THR A 806 -4.18 -18.02 22.24
N ARG A 807 -5.14 -17.30 21.64
CA ARG A 807 -6.58 -17.60 21.67
C ARG A 807 -7.35 -16.69 20.69
N THR A 808 -7.81 -17.29 19.59
CA THR A 808 -9.08 -16.97 18.93
C THR A 808 -9.80 -18.30 18.68
N HIS A 809 -10.37 -18.84 19.76
CA HIS A 809 -11.48 -19.80 19.73
C HIS A 809 -12.62 -19.16 20.53
N PRO A 810 -13.88 -19.25 20.10
CA PRO A 810 -15.01 -19.02 20.98
C PRO A 810 -15.24 -20.22 21.89
N LEU A 811 -15.80 -19.91 23.05
CA LEU A 811 -15.91 -20.73 24.25
C LEU A 811 -16.88 -21.92 24.12
N ARG A 812 -16.51 -23.05 24.73
CA ARG A 812 -17.44 -24.07 25.23
C ARG A 812 -18.50 -23.44 26.15
N ALA A 813 -19.77 -23.77 25.93
CA ALA A 813 -20.81 -23.86 26.95
C ALA A 813 -21.78 -25.00 26.57
N ARG A 814 -21.68 -26.16 27.21
CA ARG A 814 -22.56 -26.65 28.31
C ARG A 814 -24.00 -26.95 27.86
N ARG A 815 -24.28 -28.18 27.45
CA ARG A 815 -24.70 -29.30 28.32
C ARG A 815 -24.38 -30.62 27.65
#